data_AF-Q87UT8-F1
#
_entry.id   AF-Q87UT8-F1
#
_cell.length_a   1.000
_cell.length_b   1.000
_cell.length_c   1.000
_cell.angle_alpha   90.00
_cell.angle_beta   90.00
_cell.angle_gamma   90.00
#
_symmetry.space_group_name_H-M   'P 1'
#
loop_
_entity.id
_entity.type
_entity.pdbx_description
1 polymer ?
#
loop_
_entity_poly.entity_id
_entity_poly.type
_entity_poly.pdbx_seq_one_letter_code
_entity_poly.pdbx_strand_id
1 'polypeptide(L)'
;MKQGATKKRVEGAEVWFAYLKNGEPYKNSVPKRIWLADDVPERARPNYWQGKVKASVVNKLPLYDDPASPTNGQPAGARKGTLELVMNSVIEFNSSEVVNLALDGKLQRMAKCTMLSGGLRGHGAVPPSFWACVENDPANKVLKWDSVTPTSFDTVVMTSTGVKAGDPIGYLGQTENLTGENGGVSSKYQVHVEIFTADAEVKDFLKNTAGLKIGKQYLHLASGAVLKQKAPATGTTALKQDHAVDLAKATVVKEGLDDWYEVSVIEDDQPVAGLIKKATAPVITQHDWEKLGFQIVEENNAAADGFLDPEDMPPFFKELFAKVDTNHDGDVSPGELAEALKNIDTRDQWAKLIAHHPTEWKYKADAAKWSRLDKLLETSPKTLKHEKERINKYVFWEELTGKALISTDAVWHFHPVEFLKNIRAKAGFVFTLEMMQKIYPLIEPSRQSDLQEIIDELNAHIDFFRLDTPLRRSHFFAQVMQETGAALSVEEGFLWKASSLIGSFSYFRNNPAAARAHGYDTTKPIKADGTRVNQADYEAVANGAYGGRAELGNGDYASGDGWKFRGRGLKQLTGRAHYRNFTKWCSTNSVEWPSELHDFEINPELLVQMKYAVRSAAFFWIDNELYRRADNGANDSTVQSITDVVNYNTDSRPARISNFKKIWQQGLFNEIIL
;
A
#
# COMPACT_ATOMS: atom_id res chain seq x y z
N MET A 1 -21.58 -16.30 -48.51
CA MET A 1 -22.69 -15.39 -48.11
C MET A 1 -23.74 -15.42 -49.21
N LYS A 2 -25.04 -15.53 -48.88
CA LYS A 2 -26.13 -15.24 -49.82
C LYS A 2 -26.34 -13.72 -49.85
N GLN A 3 -26.31 -13.12 -51.05
CA GLN A 3 -26.61 -11.70 -51.26
C GLN A 3 -28.11 -11.45 -51.00
N GLY A 4 -28.43 -10.41 -50.21
CA GLY A 4 -29.80 -9.86 -50.15
C GLY A 4 -30.42 -9.63 -48.77
N ALA A 5 -29.76 -9.91 -47.64
CA ALA A 5 -30.34 -9.67 -46.32
C ALA A 5 -29.67 -8.48 -45.60
N THR A 6 -30.26 -7.29 -45.70
CA THR A 6 -29.94 -6.14 -44.83
C THR A 6 -30.59 -6.35 -43.46
N LYS A 7 -29.85 -6.91 -42.49
CA LYS A 7 -30.24 -6.87 -41.08
C LYS A 7 -30.02 -5.46 -40.54
N LYS A 8 -31.09 -4.73 -40.23
CA LYS A 8 -31.01 -3.56 -39.33
C LYS A 8 -30.52 -4.04 -37.95
N ARG A 9 -29.41 -3.49 -37.48
CA ARG A 9 -28.84 -3.80 -36.16
C ARG A 9 -29.52 -2.94 -35.09
N VAL A 10 -29.65 -3.49 -33.89
CA VAL A 10 -30.21 -2.83 -32.70
C VAL A 10 -29.09 -2.48 -31.73
N GLU A 11 -29.29 -1.44 -30.92
CA GLU A 11 -28.36 -1.01 -29.87
C GLU A 11 -28.06 -2.17 -28.90
N GLY A 12 -26.78 -2.43 -28.61
CA GLY A 12 -26.32 -3.57 -27.80
C GLY A 12 -25.91 -4.84 -28.56
N ALA A 13 -26.00 -4.87 -29.90
CA ALA A 13 -25.50 -6.00 -30.68
C ALA A 13 -23.96 -6.03 -30.74
N GLU A 14 -23.35 -7.18 -30.42
CA GLU A 14 -21.89 -7.39 -30.53
C GLU A 14 -21.39 -7.15 -31.97
N VAL A 15 -20.34 -6.34 -32.10
CA VAL A 15 -19.66 -6.06 -33.37
C VAL A 15 -18.26 -6.65 -33.32
N TRP A 16 -17.95 -7.53 -34.27
CA TRP A 16 -16.60 -8.04 -34.46
C TRP A 16 -15.82 -7.09 -35.37
N PHE A 17 -14.77 -6.46 -34.85
CA PHE A 17 -13.84 -5.68 -35.65
C PHE A 17 -12.73 -6.59 -36.19
N ALA A 18 -12.45 -6.52 -37.50
CA ALA A 18 -11.26 -7.10 -38.07
C ALA A 18 -10.08 -6.14 -37.86
N TYR A 19 -9.03 -6.60 -37.17
CA TYR A 19 -7.80 -5.83 -37.00
C TYR A 19 -6.93 -5.94 -38.27
N LEU A 20 -6.52 -4.80 -38.82
CA LEU A 20 -5.54 -4.74 -39.90
C LEU A 20 -4.14 -4.54 -39.29
N LYS A 21 -3.19 -5.39 -39.65
CA LYS A 21 -1.75 -5.15 -39.37
C LYS A 21 -1.09 -4.82 -40.70
N ASN A 22 -0.55 -3.60 -40.83
CA ASN A 22 0.05 -3.09 -42.08
C ASN A 22 -0.91 -3.15 -43.29
N GLY A 23 -2.20 -2.84 -43.08
CA GLY A 23 -3.20 -2.80 -44.15
C GLY A 23 -3.82 -4.16 -44.52
N GLU A 24 -3.33 -5.27 -43.98
CA GLU A 24 -3.84 -6.62 -44.24
C GLU A 24 -4.60 -7.21 -43.04
N PRO A 25 -5.69 -7.97 -43.24
CA PRO A 25 -6.40 -8.67 -42.16
C PRO A 25 -5.46 -9.61 -41.40
N TYR A 26 -5.31 -9.37 -40.09
CA TYR A 26 -4.45 -10.18 -39.24
C TYR A 26 -5.01 -11.61 -39.12
N LYS A 27 -4.26 -12.61 -39.64
CA LYS A 27 -4.64 -14.03 -39.57
C LYS A 27 -4.21 -14.63 -38.23
N ASN A 28 -5.17 -14.97 -37.39
CA ASN A 28 -4.93 -15.70 -36.14
C ASN A 28 -4.73 -17.19 -36.43
N SER A 29 -3.49 -17.69 -36.31
CA SER A 29 -3.13 -19.10 -36.57
C SER A 29 -3.20 -19.99 -35.33
N VAL A 30 -3.62 -19.45 -34.17
CA VAL A 30 -3.71 -20.17 -32.89
C VAL A 30 -5.05 -19.84 -32.22
N PRO A 31 -5.79 -20.79 -31.62
CA PRO A 31 -7.07 -20.51 -30.95
C PRO A 31 -6.86 -19.83 -29.59
N LYS A 32 -6.05 -18.76 -29.54
CA LYS A 32 -5.90 -17.89 -28.37
C LYS A 32 -6.57 -16.56 -28.64
N ARG A 33 -7.24 -16.01 -27.61
CA ARG A 33 -7.83 -14.67 -27.62
C ARG A 33 -6.72 -13.65 -27.93
N ILE A 34 -6.96 -12.83 -28.95
CA ILE A 34 -6.00 -11.86 -29.52
C ILE A 34 -6.12 -10.48 -28.86
N TRP A 35 -7.16 -10.28 -28.07
CA TRP A 35 -7.36 -9.09 -27.24
C TRP A 35 -7.72 -9.56 -25.84
N LEU A 36 -6.81 -9.35 -24.90
CA LEU A 36 -7.20 -9.16 -23.51
C LEU A 36 -7.52 -7.67 -23.46
N ALA A 37 -8.79 -7.30 -23.23
CA ALA A 37 -9.01 -5.96 -22.71
C ALA A 37 -8.08 -5.83 -21.50
N ASP A 38 -7.39 -4.70 -21.36
CA ASP A 38 -6.79 -4.40 -20.07
C ASP A 38 -7.92 -4.60 -19.04
N ASP A 39 -7.75 -5.54 -18.13
CA ASP A 39 -8.73 -5.75 -17.08
C ASP A 39 -8.85 -4.39 -16.40
N VAL A 40 -10.00 -3.73 -16.57
CA VAL A 40 -10.30 -2.51 -15.84
C VAL A 40 -10.05 -2.89 -14.39
N PRO A 41 -9.10 -2.22 -13.68
CA PRO A 41 -8.70 -2.66 -12.36
C PRO A 41 -9.96 -2.87 -11.53
N GLU A 42 -10.15 -4.09 -11.04
CA GLU A 42 -11.30 -4.39 -10.19
C GLU A 42 -11.18 -3.46 -8.98
N ARG A 43 -12.01 -2.43 -8.94
CA ARG A 43 -12.04 -1.52 -7.80
C ARG A 43 -12.66 -2.31 -6.66
N ALA A 44 -11.80 -2.75 -5.73
CA ALA A 44 -12.23 -3.36 -4.50
C ALA A 44 -13.33 -2.47 -3.87
N ARG A 45 -14.41 -3.09 -3.42
CA ARG A 45 -15.53 -2.38 -2.81
C ARG A 45 -15.46 -2.54 -1.30
N PRO A 46 -15.82 -1.49 -0.54
CA PRO A 46 -15.92 -1.60 0.90
C PRO A 46 -16.85 -2.74 1.30
N ASN A 47 -16.33 -3.71 2.07
CA ASN A 47 -17.11 -4.85 2.56
C ASN A 47 -18.13 -4.46 3.65
N TYR A 48 -17.99 -3.26 4.22
CA TYR A 48 -18.89 -2.69 5.20
C TYR A 48 -20.13 -2.04 4.56
N TRP A 49 -20.16 -1.89 3.23
CA TRP A 49 -21.31 -1.30 2.56
C TRP A 49 -22.49 -2.27 2.49
N GLN A 50 -23.64 -1.77 2.90
CA GLN A 50 -24.91 -2.47 2.80
C GLN A 50 -25.86 -1.77 1.82
N GLY A 51 -26.69 -2.53 1.14
CA GLY A 51 -27.66 -2.03 0.18
C GLY A 51 -28.16 -3.10 -0.79
N LYS A 52 -28.74 -2.66 -1.91
CA LYS A 52 -29.23 -3.55 -2.96
C LYS A 52 -28.07 -4.14 -3.76
N VAL A 53 -27.93 -5.45 -3.70
CA VAL A 53 -26.95 -6.21 -4.47
C VAL A 53 -27.60 -6.68 -5.76
N LYS A 54 -26.94 -6.45 -6.90
CA LYS A 54 -27.20 -7.19 -8.13
C LYS A 54 -26.11 -8.24 -8.30
N ALA A 55 -26.49 -9.47 -8.55
CA ALA A 55 -25.57 -10.59 -8.64
C ALA A 55 -25.89 -11.52 -9.80
N SER A 56 -24.84 -11.95 -10.49
CA SER A 56 -24.89 -12.92 -11.57
C SER A 56 -24.68 -14.33 -11.04
N VAL A 57 -25.51 -15.26 -11.50
CA VAL A 57 -25.41 -16.68 -11.17
C VAL A 57 -24.21 -17.29 -11.89
N VAL A 58 -23.23 -17.77 -11.13
CA VAL A 58 -22.01 -18.39 -11.70
C VAL A 58 -21.96 -19.91 -11.53
N ASN A 59 -22.83 -20.45 -10.67
CA ASN A 59 -22.99 -21.88 -10.45
C ASN A 59 -24.46 -22.21 -10.18
N LYS A 60 -24.80 -23.47 -9.99
CA LYS A 60 -26.16 -23.92 -9.67
C LYS A 60 -26.74 -23.14 -8.50
N LEU A 61 -27.90 -22.51 -8.71
CA LEU A 61 -28.57 -21.73 -7.68
C LEU A 61 -30.01 -22.25 -7.46
N PRO A 62 -30.22 -23.18 -6.51
CA PRO A 62 -31.55 -23.65 -6.12
C PRO A 62 -32.37 -22.56 -5.42
N LEU A 63 -33.68 -22.64 -5.57
CA LEU A 63 -34.64 -21.73 -4.93
C LEU A 63 -35.27 -22.39 -3.69
N TYR A 64 -35.51 -21.59 -2.65
CA TYR A 64 -36.09 -21.99 -1.38
C TYR A 64 -37.32 -21.13 -1.03
N ASP A 65 -38.20 -21.70 -0.22
CA ASP A 65 -39.29 -21.00 0.45
C ASP A 65 -38.76 -20.03 1.52
N ASP A 66 -39.64 -19.16 2.03
CA ASP A 66 -39.31 -18.32 3.18
C ASP A 66 -38.94 -19.20 4.39
N PRO A 67 -37.82 -18.92 5.10
CA PRO A 67 -37.51 -19.60 6.34
C PRO A 67 -38.54 -19.23 7.39
N ALA A 68 -38.82 -20.15 8.33
CA ALA A 68 -39.72 -19.87 9.44
C ALA A 68 -39.23 -18.70 10.31
N SER A 69 -37.90 -18.52 10.40
CA SER A 69 -37.26 -17.38 11.02
C SER A 69 -35.99 -16.99 10.24
N PRO A 70 -35.92 -15.79 9.63
CA PRO A 70 -34.74 -15.31 8.93
C PRO A 70 -33.70 -14.77 9.92
N THR A 71 -33.17 -15.61 10.81
CA THR A 71 -32.14 -15.25 11.79
C THR A 71 -30.96 -16.23 11.75
N ASN A 72 -29.77 -15.74 12.08
CA ASN A 72 -28.54 -16.54 12.02
C ASN A 72 -28.67 -17.85 12.83
N GLY A 73 -28.30 -18.97 12.21
CA GLY A 73 -28.33 -20.30 12.81
C GLY A 73 -29.66 -21.07 12.65
N GLN A 74 -30.73 -20.41 12.18
CA GLN A 74 -32.02 -21.07 11.98
C GLN A 74 -32.06 -21.90 10.68
N PRO A 75 -32.96 -22.91 10.59
CA PRO A 75 -33.14 -23.68 9.36
C PRO A 75 -33.53 -22.81 8.16
N ALA A 76 -32.95 -23.10 7.00
CA ALA A 76 -33.41 -22.56 5.73
C ALA A 76 -34.84 -23.03 5.41
N GLY A 77 -35.55 -22.27 4.58
CA GLY A 77 -36.86 -22.68 4.05
C GLY A 77 -36.77 -23.96 3.20
N ALA A 78 -37.90 -24.61 2.96
CA ALA A 78 -37.94 -25.81 2.15
C ALA A 78 -37.49 -25.51 0.70
N ARG A 79 -36.78 -26.46 0.08
CA ARG A 79 -36.37 -26.33 -1.32
C ARG A 79 -37.59 -26.37 -2.23
N LYS A 80 -37.70 -25.44 -3.18
CA LYS A 80 -38.80 -25.37 -4.16
C LYS A 80 -38.62 -26.42 -5.26
N GLY A 81 -38.71 -27.70 -4.90
CA GLY A 81 -38.57 -28.84 -5.81
C GLY A 81 -37.24 -28.83 -6.57
N THR A 82 -37.31 -28.98 -7.89
CA THR A 82 -36.16 -28.98 -8.80
C THR A 82 -35.82 -27.61 -9.38
N LEU A 83 -36.46 -26.53 -8.90
CA LEU A 83 -36.23 -25.18 -9.42
C LEU A 83 -34.81 -24.70 -9.11
N GLU A 84 -34.10 -24.31 -10.16
CA GLU A 84 -32.71 -23.83 -10.14
C GLU A 84 -32.55 -22.76 -11.24
N LEU A 85 -31.92 -21.62 -10.93
CA LEU A 85 -31.63 -20.61 -11.95
C LEU A 85 -30.51 -21.06 -12.90
N VAL A 86 -30.61 -20.68 -14.17
CA VAL A 86 -29.54 -20.89 -15.14
C VAL A 86 -28.36 -19.95 -14.88
N MET A 87 -27.16 -20.38 -15.24
CA MET A 87 -25.98 -19.52 -15.22
C MET A 87 -26.21 -18.23 -16.01
N ASN A 88 -25.59 -17.14 -15.55
CA ASN A 88 -25.74 -15.77 -16.03
C ASN A 88 -27.14 -15.15 -15.81
N SER A 89 -28.06 -15.83 -15.12
CA SER A 89 -29.24 -15.14 -14.58
C SER A 89 -28.80 -14.06 -13.60
N VAL A 90 -29.53 -12.95 -13.54
CA VAL A 90 -29.24 -11.83 -12.64
C VAL A 90 -30.34 -11.75 -11.58
N ILE A 91 -29.93 -11.72 -10.32
CA ILE A 91 -30.81 -11.55 -9.18
C ILE A 91 -30.50 -10.27 -8.42
N GLU A 92 -31.49 -9.76 -7.69
CA GLU A 92 -31.36 -8.66 -6.74
C GLU A 92 -31.73 -9.12 -5.33
N PHE A 93 -30.98 -8.70 -4.32
CA PHE A 93 -31.29 -8.90 -2.89
C PHE A 93 -30.71 -7.77 -2.04
N ASN A 94 -31.13 -7.66 -0.78
CA ASN A 94 -30.60 -6.66 0.15
C ASN A 94 -29.45 -7.25 1.00
N SER A 95 -28.25 -6.67 0.94
CA SER A 95 -27.11 -7.19 1.71
C SER A 95 -27.25 -7.01 3.22
N SER A 96 -28.07 -6.05 3.68
CA SER A 96 -28.37 -5.89 5.12
C SER A 96 -29.29 -7.00 5.66
N GLU A 97 -29.96 -7.74 4.79
CA GLU A 97 -30.89 -8.83 5.15
C GLU A 97 -30.27 -10.23 4.98
N VAL A 98 -28.97 -10.29 4.65
CA VAL A 98 -28.26 -11.58 4.49
C VAL A 98 -28.05 -12.21 5.86
N VAL A 99 -28.48 -13.45 6.00
CA VAL A 99 -28.35 -14.25 7.23
C VAL A 99 -27.71 -15.60 6.94
N ASN A 100 -27.05 -16.18 7.94
CA ASN A 100 -26.47 -17.52 7.86
C ASN A 100 -27.51 -18.55 8.31
N LEU A 101 -28.11 -19.29 7.38
CA LEU A 101 -29.12 -20.31 7.67
C LEU A 101 -28.55 -21.72 7.55
N ALA A 102 -29.08 -22.64 8.37
CA ALA A 102 -28.71 -24.04 8.35
C ALA A 102 -29.37 -24.75 7.16
N LEU A 103 -28.53 -25.26 6.25
CA LEU A 103 -28.92 -26.01 5.07
C LEU A 103 -27.98 -27.23 4.93
N ASP A 104 -28.55 -28.43 4.89
CA ASP A 104 -27.81 -29.71 4.79
C ASP A 104 -26.68 -29.86 5.82
N GLY A 105 -26.92 -29.43 7.06
CA GLY A 105 -25.95 -29.53 8.17
C GLY A 105 -24.81 -28.51 8.10
N LYS A 106 -24.87 -27.52 7.21
CA LYS A 106 -23.91 -26.41 7.11
C LYS A 106 -24.63 -25.07 7.19
N LEU A 107 -23.94 -24.05 7.70
CA LEU A 107 -24.41 -22.67 7.60
C LEU A 107 -24.08 -22.13 6.21
N GLN A 108 -25.08 -21.55 5.55
CA GLN A 108 -24.93 -20.86 4.28
C GLN A 108 -25.47 -19.44 4.37
N ARG A 109 -24.79 -18.49 3.71
CA ARG A 109 -25.29 -17.13 3.56
C ARG A 109 -26.48 -17.14 2.62
N MET A 110 -27.65 -16.78 3.12
CA MET A 110 -28.90 -16.76 2.36
C MET A 110 -29.59 -15.41 2.47
N ALA A 111 -30.33 -15.04 1.44
CA ALA A 111 -31.17 -13.86 1.42
C ALA A 111 -32.42 -14.09 0.59
N LYS A 112 -33.42 -13.23 0.80
CA LYS A 112 -34.57 -13.12 -0.09
C LYS A 112 -34.17 -12.39 -1.37
N CYS A 113 -34.48 -12.97 -2.52
CA CYS A 113 -34.03 -12.54 -3.83
C CYS A 113 -35.20 -12.36 -4.79
N THR A 114 -35.00 -11.49 -5.78
CA THR A 114 -35.87 -11.31 -6.95
C THR A 114 -35.04 -11.49 -8.22
N MET A 115 -35.57 -12.14 -9.25
CA MET A 115 -34.86 -12.27 -10.53
C MET A 115 -35.10 -11.04 -11.41
N LEU A 116 -34.02 -10.43 -11.89
CA LEU A 116 -34.06 -9.30 -12.84
C LEU A 116 -34.05 -9.77 -14.29
N SER A 117 -33.24 -10.80 -14.59
CA SER A 117 -33.14 -11.40 -15.93
C SER A 117 -32.65 -12.85 -15.86
N GLY A 118 -32.92 -13.63 -16.91
CA GLY A 118 -32.56 -15.04 -16.98
C GLY A 118 -33.76 -15.96 -16.87
N GLY A 119 -33.57 -17.15 -16.30
CA GLY A 119 -34.62 -18.16 -16.22
C GLY A 119 -34.24 -19.42 -15.45
N LEU A 120 -35.12 -20.41 -15.50
CA LEU A 120 -34.94 -21.69 -14.82
C LEU A 120 -34.25 -22.72 -15.71
N ARG A 121 -33.52 -23.62 -15.06
CA ARG A 121 -33.05 -24.85 -15.67
C ARG A 121 -34.20 -25.87 -15.72
N GLY A 122 -35.07 -25.74 -16.72
CA GLY A 122 -36.20 -26.65 -16.95
C GLY A 122 -37.53 -25.91 -17.15
N HIS A 123 -38.64 -26.64 -17.03
CA HIS A 123 -40.00 -26.08 -17.18
C HIS A 123 -40.51 -25.52 -15.84
N GLY A 124 -41.12 -24.34 -15.88
CA GLY A 124 -41.70 -23.67 -14.71
C GLY A 124 -41.60 -22.15 -14.82
N ALA A 125 -42.16 -21.44 -13.84
CA ALA A 125 -42.02 -19.99 -13.70
C ALA A 125 -41.19 -19.66 -12.46
N VAL A 126 -40.35 -18.64 -12.56
CA VAL A 126 -39.61 -18.11 -11.39
C VAL A 126 -40.61 -17.37 -10.50
N PRO A 127 -40.69 -17.70 -9.20
CA PRO A 127 -41.53 -16.96 -8.27
C PRO A 127 -41.14 -15.47 -8.19
N PRO A 128 -42.08 -14.56 -7.87
CA PRO A 128 -41.78 -13.14 -7.73
C PRO A 128 -40.66 -12.82 -6.72
N SER A 129 -40.54 -13.64 -5.67
CA SER A 129 -39.38 -13.67 -4.78
C SER A 129 -39.12 -15.09 -4.28
N PHE A 130 -37.88 -15.37 -3.90
CA PHE A 130 -37.44 -16.68 -3.39
C PHE A 130 -36.21 -16.51 -2.50
N TRP A 131 -35.96 -17.45 -1.60
CA TRP A 131 -34.69 -17.49 -0.88
C TRP A 131 -33.64 -18.26 -1.67
N ALA A 132 -32.39 -17.81 -1.64
CA ALA A 132 -31.28 -18.49 -2.28
C ALA A 132 -29.98 -18.28 -1.50
N CYS A 133 -28.99 -19.15 -1.75
CA CYS A 133 -27.63 -18.98 -1.25
C CYS A 133 -26.95 -17.84 -2.00
N VAL A 134 -26.40 -16.86 -1.28
CA VAL A 134 -25.79 -15.65 -1.85
C VAL A 134 -24.27 -15.61 -1.70
N GLU A 135 -23.66 -16.78 -1.52
CA GLU A 135 -22.21 -16.91 -1.32
C GLU A 135 -21.42 -16.45 -2.54
N ASN A 136 -20.44 -15.57 -2.28
CA ASN A 136 -19.56 -14.97 -3.27
C ASN A 136 -18.07 -15.17 -2.95
N ASP A 137 -17.76 -15.87 -1.86
CA ASP A 137 -16.39 -16.26 -1.52
C ASP A 137 -15.79 -17.25 -2.55
N PRO A 138 -14.50 -17.13 -2.94
CA PRO A 138 -13.89 -18.00 -3.94
C PRO A 138 -13.99 -19.51 -3.67
N ALA A 139 -14.05 -19.95 -2.41
CA ALA A 139 -14.12 -21.37 -2.07
C ALA A 139 -15.50 -21.98 -2.35
N ASN A 140 -16.58 -21.18 -2.30
CA ASN A 140 -17.96 -21.67 -2.40
C ASN A 140 -18.88 -20.72 -3.22
N LYS A 141 -18.33 -19.97 -4.18
CA LYS A 141 -19.11 -18.99 -4.96
C LYS A 141 -20.22 -19.65 -5.79
N VAL A 142 -21.46 -19.26 -5.51
CA VAL A 142 -22.62 -19.52 -6.36
C VAL A 142 -23.06 -18.27 -7.11
N LEU A 143 -22.70 -17.10 -6.59
CA LEU A 143 -22.94 -15.79 -7.18
C LEU A 143 -21.65 -15.00 -7.39
N LYS A 144 -21.65 -14.14 -8.40
CA LYS A 144 -20.76 -12.99 -8.52
C LYS A 144 -21.55 -11.73 -8.19
N TRP A 145 -21.15 -10.98 -7.16
CA TRP A 145 -21.81 -9.71 -6.82
C TRP A 145 -21.34 -8.62 -7.78
N ASP A 146 -22.19 -8.26 -8.74
CA ASP A 146 -21.84 -7.32 -9.82
C ASP A 146 -21.90 -5.86 -9.36
N SER A 147 -22.87 -5.50 -8.52
CA SER A 147 -23.02 -4.17 -7.92
C SER A 147 -23.61 -4.24 -6.53
N VAL A 148 -23.19 -3.35 -5.62
CA VAL A 148 -23.91 -3.03 -4.39
C VAL A 148 -24.28 -1.56 -4.46
N THR A 149 -25.56 -1.25 -4.45
CA THR A 149 -26.10 0.12 -4.47
C THR A 149 -26.64 0.43 -3.08
N PRO A 150 -26.07 1.42 -2.36
CA PRO A 150 -26.62 1.87 -1.09
C PRO A 150 -28.10 2.20 -1.23
N THR A 151 -28.90 1.83 -0.25
CA THR A 151 -30.33 2.19 -0.17
C THR A 151 -30.57 3.34 0.81
N SER A 152 -29.57 3.64 1.63
CA SER A 152 -29.57 4.77 2.57
C SER A 152 -28.61 5.82 2.04
N PHE A 153 -29.11 7.04 1.87
CA PHE A 153 -28.34 8.21 1.47
C PHE A 153 -28.59 9.30 2.51
N ASP A 154 -27.66 10.27 2.58
CA ASP A 154 -27.80 11.47 3.40
C ASP A 154 -28.06 11.18 4.90
N THR A 155 -27.45 10.13 5.44
CA THR A 155 -27.52 9.78 6.87
C THR A 155 -26.27 9.04 7.34
N VAL A 156 -25.95 9.16 8.63
CA VAL A 156 -24.88 8.42 9.29
C VAL A 156 -25.32 6.99 9.59
N VAL A 157 -24.59 6.03 9.04
CA VAL A 157 -24.83 4.60 9.29
C VAL A 157 -23.65 4.02 10.06
N MET A 158 -23.91 3.55 11.28
CA MET A 158 -22.92 2.80 12.04
C MET A 158 -22.71 1.42 11.41
N THR A 159 -21.48 1.15 10.97
CA THR A 159 -21.13 -0.14 10.38
C THR A 159 -20.52 -1.07 11.43
N SER A 160 -20.86 -2.36 11.39
CA SER A 160 -20.36 -3.36 12.33
C SER A 160 -19.00 -3.97 11.91
N THR A 161 -18.49 -3.57 10.74
CA THR A 161 -17.27 -4.12 10.16
C THR A 161 -16.13 -3.13 10.37
N GLY A 162 -15.05 -3.58 11.02
CA GLY A 162 -13.84 -2.77 11.15
C GLY A 162 -13.16 -2.57 9.80
N VAL A 163 -12.80 -1.33 9.49
CA VAL A 163 -11.97 -0.98 8.32
C VAL A 163 -10.50 -1.22 8.67
N LYS A 164 -9.77 -1.90 7.79
CA LYS A 164 -8.33 -2.17 7.93
C LYS A 164 -7.53 -1.31 6.96
N ALA A 165 -6.23 -1.13 7.26
CA ALA A 165 -5.32 -0.49 6.32
C ALA A 165 -5.28 -1.26 4.98
N GLY A 166 -5.42 -0.55 3.87
CA GLY A 166 -5.54 -1.13 2.54
C GLY A 166 -6.97 -1.47 2.11
N ASP A 167 -7.96 -1.38 3.01
CA ASP A 167 -9.35 -1.53 2.62
C ASP A 167 -9.81 -0.32 1.78
N PRO A 168 -10.62 -0.53 0.73
CA PRO A 168 -11.27 0.56 0.01
C PRO A 168 -12.26 1.29 0.93
N ILE A 169 -12.20 2.63 0.93
CA ILE A 169 -13.07 3.50 1.72
C ILE A 169 -13.96 4.34 0.79
N GLY A 170 -15.26 4.03 0.76
CA GLY A 170 -16.30 4.86 0.14
C GLY A 170 -16.19 5.09 -1.38
N TYR A 171 -16.95 6.07 -1.87
CA TYR A 171 -16.88 6.64 -3.22
C TYR A 171 -16.43 8.09 -3.12
N LEU A 172 -15.92 8.64 -4.23
CA LEU A 172 -15.72 10.08 -4.34
C LEU A 172 -17.09 10.77 -4.25
N GLY A 173 -17.23 11.76 -3.38
CA GLY A 173 -18.42 12.61 -3.29
C GLY A 173 -18.47 13.59 -4.46
N GLN A 174 -19.67 13.90 -4.95
CA GLN A 174 -19.86 14.97 -5.94
C GLN A 174 -19.98 16.31 -5.22
N THR A 175 -19.04 17.21 -5.47
CA THR A 175 -19.10 18.60 -5.02
C THR A 175 -19.50 19.49 -6.19
N GLU A 176 -20.45 20.38 -5.93
CA GLU A 176 -21.04 21.27 -6.93
C GLU A 176 -20.89 22.72 -6.48
N ASN A 177 -20.36 23.56 -7.36
CA ASN A 177 -20.22 24.99 -7.15
C ASN A 177 -20.97 25.74 -8.24
N LEU A 178 -21.68 26.80 -7.87
CA LEU A 178 -22.28 27.70 -8.85
C LEU A 178 -21.20 28.39 -9.70
N THR A 179 -21.45 28.53 -11.00
CA THR A 179 -20.56 29.26 -11.92
C THR A 179 -20.84 30.77 -11.94
N GLY A 180 -21.86 31.23 -11.21
CA GLY A 180 -22.21 32.64 -11.04
C GLY A 180 -23.71 32.85 -10.79
N GLU A 181 -24.13 34.10 -10.54
CA GLU A 181 -25.52 34.49 -10.28
C GLU A 181 -26.49 34.22 -11.45
N ASN A 182 -25.98 34.03 -12.66
CA ASN A 182 -26.81 33.67 -13.80
C ASN A 182 -27.28 32.20 -13.76
N GLY A 183 -26.76 31.40 -12.84
CA GLY A 183 -26.96 29.96 -12.76
C GLY A 183 -25.83 29.19 -13.46
N GLY A 184 -25.96 27.86 -13.50
CA GLY A 184 -24.92 26.95 -13.95
C GLY A 184 -24.12 26.38 -12.78
N VAL A 185 -23.67 25.14 -12.94
CA VAL A 185 -22.96 24.38 -11.91
C VAL A 185 -21.71 23.78 -12.52
N SER A 186 -20.61 23.88 -11.79
CA SER A 186 -19.41 23.08 -12.02
C SER A 186 -19.39 21.96 -10.98
N SER A 187 -19.26 20.72 -11.45
CA SER A 187 -19.27 19.54 -10.57
C SER A 187 -17.93 18.82 -10.65
N LYS A 188 -17.42 18.37 -9.51
CA LYS A 188 -16.22 17.52 -9.42
C LYS A 188 -16.44 16.38 -8.43
N TYR A 189 -15.87 15.23 -8.72
CA TYR A 189 -15.80 14.11 -7.77
C TYR A 189 -14.53 14.24 -6.94
N GLN A 190 -14.67 14.31 -5.61
CA GLN A 190 -13.55 14.47 -4.69
C GLN A 190 -13.80 13.76 -3.34
N VAL A 191 -12.73 13.60 -2.56
CA VAL A 191 -12.82 13.16 -1.15
C VAL A 191 -12.40 14.34 -0.30
N HIS A 192 -13.18 14.57 0.76
CA HIS A 192 -12.84 15.49 1.83
C HIS A 192 -12.34 14.67 3.02
N VAL A 193 -11.19 15.02 3.57
CA VAL A 193 -10.59 14.33 4.72
C VAL A 193 -10.35 15.35 5.80
N GLU A 194 -10.79 15.03 7.01
CA GLU A 194 -10.55 15.84 8.20
C GLU A 194 -10.03 14.98 9.32
N ILE A 195 -9.18 15.56 10.16
CA ILE A 195 -8.74 14.97 11.42
C ILE A 195 -9.10 15.96 12.51
N PHE A 196 -10.00 15.56 13.39
CA PHE A 196 -10.38 16.37 14.54
C PHE A 196 -10.55 15.54 15.81
N THR A 197 -10.46 16.20 16.97
CA THR A 197 -10.74 15.60 18.27
C THR A 197 -11.44 16.59 19.20
N ALA A 198 -12.23 16.06 20.12
CA ALA A 198 -12.82 16.79 21.24
C ALA A 198 -12.04 16.61 22.56
N ASP A 199 -10.85 15.99 22.51
CA ASP A 199 -10.06 15.74 23.69
C ASP A 199 -9.63 17.05 24.38
N ALA A 200 -9.77 17.08 25.71
CA ALA A 200 -9.38 18.24 26.52
C ALA A 200 -7.85 18.38 26.66
N GLU A 201 -7.10 17.29 26.46
CA GLU A 201 -5.66 17.19 26.74
C GLU A 201 -4.78 17.52 25.52
N VAL A 202 -5.33 18.10 24.44
CA VAL A 202 -4.56 18.41 23.22
C VAL A 202 -3.35 19.30 23.53
N LYS A 203 -3.47 20.29 24.41
CA LYS A 203 -2.34 21.15 24.81
C LYS A 203 -1.21 20.35 25.47
N ASP A 204 -1.55 19.34 26.27
CA ASP A 204 -0.56 18.49 26.93
C ASP A 204 0.07 17.48 25.96
N PHE A 205 -0.73 16.96 25.02
CA PHE A 205 -0.28 16.13 23.91
C PHE A 205 0.79 16.84 23.06
N LEU A 206 0.54 18.10 22.67
CA LEU A 206 1.48 18.87 21.85
C LEU A 206 2.80 19.19 22.57
N LYS A 207 2.75 19.31 23.89
CA LYS A 207 3.91 19.56 24.76
C LYS A 207 4.71 18.32 25.10
N ASN A 208 4.23 17.13 24.74
CA ASN A 208 4.82 15.86 25.16
C ASN A 208 4.96 15.78 26.69
N THR A 209 3.94 16.16 27.46
CA THR A 209 4.04 16.17 28.95
C THR A 209 4.33 14.78 29.53
N ALA A 210 3.95 13.72 28.82
CA ALA A 210 4.30 12.33 29.15
C ALA A 210 5.80 12.01 28.99
N GLY A 211 6.57 12.88 28.32
CA GLY A 211 8.02 12.74 28.16
C GLY A 211 8.42 11.57 27.26
N LEU A 212 7.66 11.29 26.20
CA LEU A 212 7.97 10.23 25.24
C LEU A 212 9.32 10.52 24.55
N LYS A 213 10.23 9.54 24.60
CA LYS A 213 11.58 9.62 24.01
C LYS A 213 11.78 8.70 22.80
N ILE A 214 10.69 8.11 22.32
CA ILE A 214 10.67 7.14 21.21
C ILE A 214 10.40 7.85 19.88
N GLY A 215 10.57 7.12 18.78
CA GLY A 215 10.30 7.62 17.44
C GLY A 215 11.43 8.47 16.87
N LYS A 216 11.09 9.26 15.84
CA LYS A 216 12.03 10.13 15.14
C LYS A 216 12.56 11.22 16.06
N GLN A 217 13.85 11.49 15.95
CA GLN A 217 14.57 12.47 16.75
C GLN A 217 14.97 13.69 15.93
N TYR A 218 14.96 14.85 16.57
CA TYR A 218 15.32 16.12 15.97
C TYR A 218 16.27 16.89 16.89
N LEU A 219 17.18 17.65 16.30
CA LEU A 219 17.90 18.71 16.99
C LEU A 219 17.01 19.94 17.05
N HIS A 220 16.72 20.40 18.26
CA HIS A 220 15.99 21.64 18.46
C HIS A 220 16.97 22.81 18.52
N LEU A 221 16.83 23.74 17.58
CA LEU A 221 17.61 24.97 17.49
C LEU A 221 16.69 26.13 17.85
N ALA A 222 16.77 26.62 19.08
CA ALA A 222 15.94 27.74 19.52
C ALA A 222 16.30 29.04 18.79
N SER A 223 15.34 29.96 18.68
CA SER A 223 15.58 31.34 18.27
C SER A 223 16.71 31.95 19.11
N GLY A 224 17.62 32.66 18.44
CA GLY A 224 18.85 33.18 19.02
C GLY A 224 20.00 32.18 19.13
N ALA A 225 19.82 30.90 18.80
CA ALA A 225 20.92 29.94 18.74
C ALA A 225 21.95 30.38 17.69
N VAL A 226 23.23 30.29 18.06
CA VAL A 226 24.32 30.81 17.25
C VAL A 226 24.99 29.67 16.48
N LEU A 227 24.86 29.69 15.16
CA LEU A 227 25.55 28.78 14.25
C LEU A 227 26.92 29.33 13.89
N LYS A 228 27.96 28.51 14.07
CA LYS A 228 29.32 28.83 13.62
C LYS A 228 29.47 28.50 12.14
N GLN A 229 30.05 29.40 11.35
CA GLN A 229 30.32 29.12 9.94
C GLN A 229 31.41 28.05 9.79
N LYS A 230 31.25 27.18 8.78
CA LYS A 230 32.20 26.13 8.45
C LYS A 230 33.32 26.68 7.56
N ALA A 231 34.56 26.27 7.83
CA ALA A 231 35.73 26.72 7.07
C ALA A 231 35.56 26.48 5.55
N PRO A 232 36.02 27.41 4.69
CA PRO A 232 36.89 28.55 4.98
C PRO A 232 36.16 29.81 5.48
N ALA A 233 34.83 29.80 5.56
CA ALA A 233 34.06 30.95 6.05
C ALA A 233 34.27 31.14 7.56
N THR A 234 34.34 32.39 8.00
CA THR A 234 34.58 32.76 9.40
C THR A 234 33.48 33.67 9.89
N GLY A 235 32.90 33.32 11.04
CA GLY A 235 31.87 34.12 11.70
C GLY A 235 30.80 33.25 12.31
N THR A 236 29.71 33.90 12.72
CA THR A 236 28.55 33.26 13.34
C THR A 236 27.27 33.90 12.86
N THR A 237 26.20 33.11 12.78
CA THR A 237 24.85 33.58 12.47
C THR A 237 23.91 33.19 13.59
N ALA A 238 23.18 34.14 14.16
CA ALA A 238 22.11 33.87 15.12
C ALA A 238 20.82 33.56 14.36
N LEU A 239 20.13 32.49 14.75
CA LEU A 239 18.84 32.12 14.20
C LEU A 239 17.76 33.10 14.67
N LYS A 240 16.81 33.41 13.79
CA LYS A 240 15.67 34.31 14.04
C LYS A 240 14.48 33.59 14.64
N GLN A 241 14.31 32.31 14.34
CA GLN A 241 13.18 31.50 14.80
C GLN A 241 13.62 30.12 15.30
N ASP A 242 12.71 29.39 15.92
CA ASP A 242 12.93 28.00 16.33
C ASP A 242 12.94 27.08 15.10
N HIS A 243 13.87 26.12 15.09
CA HIS A 243 13.98 25.10 14.04
C HIS A 243 14.13 23.71 14.64
N ALA A 244 13.60 22.72 13.93
CA ALA A 244 13.80 21.31 14.24
C ALA A 244 14.49 20.62 13.06
N VAL A 245 15.75 20.22 13.25
CA VAL A 245 16.53 19.54 12.22
C VAL A 245 16.50 18.04 12.47
N ASP A 246 16.07 17.26 11.49
CA ASP A 246 16.08 15.79 11.55
C ASP A 246 17.48 15.29 11.94
N LEU A 247 17.58 14.61 13.09
CA LEU A 247 18.86 14.19 13.66
C LEU A 247 19.61 13.25 12.70
N ALA A 248 18.89 12.44 11.91
CA ALA A 248 19.49 11.55 10.93
C ALA A 248 20.15 12.30 9.76
N LYS A 249 19.78 13.56 9.53
CA LYS A 249 20.37 14.43 8.49
C LYS A 249 21.50 15.32 9.04
N ALA A 250 21.62 15.44 10.36
CA ALA A 250 22.64 16.26 10.98
C ALA A 250 23.96 15.49 11.11
N THR A 251 24.91 15.78 10.24
CA THR A 251 26.22 15.11 10.27
C THR A 251 27.05 15.61 11.45
N VAL A 252 27.70 14.69 12.16
CA VAL A 252 28.61 15.02 13.26
C VAL A 252 29.99 15.31 12.69
N VAL A 253 30.54 16.48 13.02
CA VAL A 253 31.89 16.92 12.67
C VAL A 253 32.68 17.16 13.95
N LYS A 254 33.96 16.78 13.94
CA LYS A 254 34.85 17.01 15.08
C LYS A 254 35.75 18.21 14.81
N GLU A 255 35.66 19.22 15.66
CA GLU A 255 36.54 20.39 15.61
C GLU A 255 37.21 20.57 16.99
N GLY A 256 38.52 20.30 17.04
CA GLY A 256 39.26 20.26 18.30
C GLY A 256 38.83 19.07 19.18
N LEU A 257 38.47 19.37 20.43
CA LEU A 257 38.00 18.37 21.40
C LEU A 257 36.47 18.20 21.41
N ASP A 258 35.75 19.05 20.69
CA ASP A 258 34.29 19.11 20.72
C ASP A 258 33.66 18.46 19.48
N ASP A 259 32.50 17.82 19.68
CA ASP A 259 31.63 17.35 18.62
C ASP A 259 30.60 18.44 18.26
N TRP A 260 30.39 18.62 16.96
CA TRP A 260 29.47 19.60 16.39
C TRP A 260 28.50 18.91 15.44
N TYR A 261 27.27 19.40 15.38
CA TYR A 261 26.33 19.05 14.32
C TYR A 261 26.44 20.09 13.20
N GLU A 262 26.58 19.62 11.97
CA GLU A 262 26.37 20.44 10.78
C GLU A 262 24.88 20.44 10.45
N VAL A 263 24.30 21.63 10.37
CA VAL A 263 22.88 21.86 10.17
C VAL A 263 22.66 22.89 9.07
N SER A 264 21.51 22.78 8.41
CA SER A 264 21.04 23.73 7.41
C SER A 264 19.56 23.96 7.63
N VAL A 265 19.17 25.21 7.83
CA VAL A 265 17.79 25.65 8.05
C VAL A 265 17.43 26.75 7.04
N ILE A 266 16.15 27.09 6.90
CA ILE A 266 15.70 28.18 6.03
C ILE A 266 15.21 29.34 6.91
N GLU A 267 15.74 30.54 6.70
CA GLU A 267 15.24 31.77 7.33
C GLU A 267 15.03 32.84 6.26
N ASP A 268 13.88 33.50 6.28
CA ASP A 268 13.48 34.49 5.27
C ASP A 268 13.72 34.01 3.83
N ASP A 269 13.28 32.78 3.53
CA ASP A 269 13.45 32.10 2.25
C ASP A 269 14.92 31.86 1.82
N GLN A 270 15.89 31.99 2.74
CA GLN A 270 17.31 31.77 2.47
C GLN A 270 17.90 30.65 3.35
N PRO A 271 18.73 29.75 2.77
CA PRO A 271 19.37 28.72 3.56
C PRO A 271 20.46 29.31 4.45
N VAL A 272 20.34 29.05 5.76
CA VAL A 272 21.34 29.34 6.77
C VAL A 272 21.95 28.01 7.22
N ALA A 273 23.23 27.81 6.91
CA ALA A 273 23.98 26.61 7.29
C ALA A 273 25.13 26.93 8.24
N GLY A 274 25.43 26.01 9.15
CA GLY A 274 26.53 26.15 10.08
C GLY A 274 26.66 24.99 11.05
N LEU A 275 27.54 25.17 12.03
CA LEU A 275 27.86 24.21 13.06
C LEU A 275 27.24 24.65 14.38
N ILE A 276 26.57 23.72 15.06
CA ILE A 276 26.12 23.89 16.44
C ILE A 276 26.76 22.85 17.35
N LYS A 277 27.20 23.27 18.53
CA LYS A 277 27.89 22.38 19.46
C LYS A 277 26.92 21.33 19.98
N LYS A 278 27.32 20.05 19.91
CA LYS A 278 26.46 18.92 20.30
C LYS A 278 25.99 19.01 21.76
N ALA A 279 26.84 19.53 22.65
CA ALA A 279 26.52 19.71 24.06
C ALA A 279 25.43 20.77 24.34
N THR A 280 25.15 21.66 23.37
CA THR A 280 24.20 22.77 23.54
C THR A 280 22.94 22.62 22.70
N ALA A 281 22.87 21.61 21.82
CA ALA A 281 21.72 21.36 20.95
C ALA A 281 20.86 20.21 21.54
N PRO A 282 19.75 20.52 22.22
CA PRO A 282 18.89 19.49 22.80
C PRO A 282 18.25 18.63 21.70
N VAL A 283 18.23 17.32 21.94
CA VAL A 283 17.50 16.37 21.10
C VAL A 283 16.07 16.27 21.61
N ILE A 284 15.11 16.51 20.71
CA ILE A 284 13.67 16.35 20.93
C ILE A 284 13.16 15.19 20.07
N THR A 285 11.89 14.82 20.25
CA THR A 285 11.24 13.75 19.46
C THR A 285 10.12 14.29 18.59
N GLN A 286 9.62 13.45 17.68
CA GLN A 286 8.39 13.74 16.92
C GLN A 286 7.16 14.04 17.80
N HIS A 287 7.20 13.68 19.08
CA HIS A 287 6.12 13.93 20.03
C HIS A 287 6.18 15.34 20.62
N ASP A 288 7.27 16.09 20.46
CA ASP A 288 7.41 17.48 20.91
C ASP A 288 6.80 18.47 19.89
N TRP A 289 5.51 18.32 19.56
CA TRP A 289 4.83 19.05 18.47
C TRP A 289 5.03 20.57 18.53
N GLU A 290 4.87 21.20 19.70
CA GLU A 290 5.10 22.67 19.82
C GLU A 290 6.52 23.06 19.37
N LYS A 291 7.54 22.28 19.74
CA LYS A 291 8.94 22.52 19.36
C LYS A 291 9.24 22.16 17.89
N LEU A 292 8.32 21.45 17.23
CA LEU A 292 8.36 21.20 15.78
C LEU A 292 7.64 22.28 14.97
N GLY A 293 7.09 23.28 15.65
CA GLY A 293 6.41 24.44 15.07
C GLY A 293 4.89 24.32 15.01
N PHE A 294 4.28 23.31 15.65
CA PHE A 294 2.82 23.24 15.74
C PHE A 294 2.28 24.32 16.68
N GLN A 295 1.25 25.02 16.20
CA GLN A 295 0.69 26.18 16.88
C GLN A 295 -0.82 26.07 16.97
N ILE A 296 -1.34 26.42 18.13
CA ILE A 296 -2.78 26.49 18.36
C ILE A 296 -3.31 27.84 17.90
N VAL A 297 -4.45 27.78 17.22
CA VAL A 297 -5.28 28.94 16.88
C VAL A 297 -6.65 28.75 17.53
N GLU A 298 -6.96 29.59 18.51
CA GLU A 298 -8.20 29.54 19.28
C GLU A 298 -9.00 30.83 19.10
N GLU A 299 -10.29 30.69 18.83
CA GLU A 299 -11.23 31.82 18.97
C GLU A 299 -11.55 32.02 20.46
N ASN A 300 -11.09 33.15 21.01
CA ASN A 300 -11.28 33.50 22.42
C ASN A 300 -12.37 34.55 22.63
N ASN A 301 -12.88 35.14 21.55
CA ASN A 301 -13.95 36.13 21.58
C ASN A 301 -15.31 35.42 21.68
N ALA A 302 -15.94 35.50 22.86
CA ALA A 302 -17.26 34.93 23.09
C ALA A 302 -18.39 35.57 22.25
N ALA A 303 -18.13 36.73 21.63
CA ALA A 303 -19.04 37.41 20.72
C ALA A 303 -18.76 37.10 19.23
N ALA A 304 -17.73 36.31 18.92
CA ALA A 304 -17.43 35.94 17.54
C ALA A 304 -18.60 35.13 16.94
N ASP A 305 -19.03 35.52 15.75
CA ASP A 305 -20.06 34.81 14.99
C ASP A 305 -19.49 33.66 14.15
N GLY A 306 -18.19 33.36 14.33
CA GLY A 306 -17.45 32.34 13.58
C GLY A 306 -16.86 32.84 12.26
N PHE A 307 -17.05 34.11 11.92
CA PHE A 307 -16.35 34.76 10.81
C PHE A 307 -15.16 35.54 11.34
N LEU A 308 -14.05 35.51 10.60
CA LEU A 308 -12.88 36.31 10.94
C LEU A 308 -13.14 37.76 10.57
N ASP A 309 -13.19 38.65 11.57
CA ASP A 309 -13.32 40.09 11.36
C ASP A 309 -11.96 40.73 11.04
N PRO A 310 -11.75 41.33 9.86
CA PRO A 310 -10.45 41.90 9.50
C PRO A 310 -9.94 42.97 10.48
N GLU A 311 -10.85 43.81 10.99
CA GLU A 311 -10.52 44.89 11.92
C GLU A 311 -10.17 44.38 13.34
N ASP A 312 -10.81 43.29 13.77
CA ASP A 312 -10.63 42.68 15.10
C ASP A 312 -9.83 41.37 15.04
N MET A 313 -9.07 41.18 13.96
CA MET A 313 -8.31 39.97 13.70
C MET A 313 -7.21 39.79 14.76
N PRO A 314 -7.02 38.56 15.32
CA PRO A 314 -5.93 38.28 16.24
C PRO A 314 -4.55 38.61 15.64
N PRO A 315 -3.54 38.98 16.45
CA PRO A 315 -2.21 39.39 15.95
C PRO A 315 -1.58 38.38 14.97
N PHE A 316 -1.71 37.09 15.28
CA PHE A 316 -1.25 36.01 14.42
C PHE A 316 -1.83 36.10 13.00
N PHE A 317 -3.16 36.25 12.89
CA PHE A 317 -3.81 36.34 11.60
C PHE A 317 -3.51 37.66 10.89
N LYS A 318 -3.28 38.76 11.62
CA LYS A 318 -2.83 40.04 11.03
C LYS A 318 -1.45 39.90 10.37
N GLU A 319 -0.50 39.27 11.06
CA GLU A 319 0.81 38.96 10.49
C GLU A 319 0.71 38.04 9.28
N LEU A 320 -0.17 37.04 9.36
CA LEU A 320 -0.39 36.12 8.26
C LEU A 320 -1.00 36.82 7.04
N PHE A 321 -2.03 37.64 7.26
CA PHE A 321 -2.70 38.42 6.23
C PHE A 321 -1.70 39.34 5.52
N ALA A 322 -0.88 40.07 6.28
CA ALA A 322 0.15 40.95 5.73
C ALA A 322 1.22 40.22 4.91
N LYS A 323 1.51 38.94 5.21
CA LYS A 323 2.43 38.11 4.41
C LYS A 323 1.82 37.66 3.08
N VAL A 324 0.51 37.49 3.02
CA VAL A 324 -0.20 37.01 1.82
C VAL A 324 -0.61 38.17 0.92
N ASP A 325 -1.01 39.29 1.51
CA ASP A 325 -1.35 40.54 0.80
C ASP A 325 -0.09 41.19 0.23
N THR A 326 0.34 40.68 -0.93
CA THR A 326 1.57 41.11 -1.61
C THR A 326 1.43 42.44 -2.33
N ASN A 327 0.19 42.81 -2.71
CA ASN A 327 -0.09 44.06 -3.40
C ASN A 327 -0.37 45.22 -2.41
N HIS A 328 -0.56 44.89 -1.12
CA HIS A 328 -0.84 45.80 -0.01
C HIS A 328 -2.11 46.63 -0.20
N ASP A 329 -3.13 46.06 -0.86
CA ASP A 329 -4.43 46.70 -1.06
C ASP A 329 -5.39 46.49 0.13
N GLY A 330 -4.99 45.67 1.11
CA GLY A 330 -5.79 45.36 2.30
C GLY A 330 -6.77 44.21 2.10
N ASP A 331 -6.77 43.56 0.92
CA ASP A 331 -7.64 42.45 0.56
C ASP A 331 -6.80 41.24 0.07
N VAL A 332 -6.99 40.07 0.70
CA VAL A 332 -6.32 38.85 0.24
C VAL A 332 -7.14 38.20 -0.88
N SER A 333 -6.63 38.27 -2.11
CA SER A 333 -7.26 37.66 -3.27
C SER A 333 -7.01 36.14 -3.35
N PRO A 334 -7.86 35.37 -4.08
CA PRO A 334 -7.57 33.96 -4.39
C PRO A 334 -6.23 33.74 -5.10
N GLY A 335 -5.76 34.72 -5.88
CA GLY A 335 -4.47 34.68 -6.56
C GLY A 335 -3.30 34.76 -5.59
N GLU A 336 -3.39 35.65 -4.61
CA GLU A 336 -2.38 35.81 -3.55
C GLU A 336 -2.30 34.58 -2.64
N LEU A 337 -3.45 34.01 -2.26
CA LEU A 337 -3.48 32.73 -1.54
C LEU A 337 -2.80 31.62 -2.33
N ALA A 338 -3.09 31.53 -3.64
CA ALA A 338 -2.48 30.52 -4.50
C ALA A 338 -0.96 30.71 -4.65
N GLU A 339 -0.47 31.97 -4.67
CA GLU A 339 0.97 32.27 -4.72
C GLU A 339 1.65 31.98 -3.39
N ALA A 340 1.04 32.39 -2.27
CA ALA A 340 1.53 32.08 -0.92
C ALA A 340 1.66 30.57 -0.69
N LEU A 341 0.72 29.77 -1.21
CA LEU A 341 0.78 28.31 -1.18
C LEU A 341 1.87 27.70 -2.08
N LYS A 342 2.53 28.45 -2.97
CA LYS A 342 3.72 27.95 -3.69
C LYS A 342 4.97 28.04 -2.82
N ASN A 343 5.02 28.99 -1.88
CA ASN A 343 6.10 29.10 -0.92
C ASN A 343 6.12 27.85 0.00
N ILE A 344 7.30 27.28 0.22
CA ILE A 344 7.46 26.04 1.00
C ILE A 344 7.31 26.33 2.50
N ASP A 345 7.90 27.42 2.98
CA ASP A 345 7.89 27.80 4.40
C ASP A 345 6.49 28.21 4.84
N THR A 346 5.78 29.01 4.02
CA THR A 346 4.38 29.37 4.29
C THR A 346 3.49 28.12 4.39
N ARG A 347 3.64 27.17 3.47
CA ARG A 347 2.90 25.89 3.53
C ARG A 347 3.22 25.09 4.78
N ASP A 348 4.49 25.00 5.16
CA ASP A 348 4.93 24.26 6.35
C ASP A 348 4.35 24.89 7.63
N GLN A 349 4.34 26.22 7.72
CA GLN A 349 3.72 26.95 8.84
C GLN A 349 2.21 26.70 8.91
N TRP A 350 1.49 26.81 7.78
CA TRP A 350 0.03 26.64 7.76
C TRP A 350 -0.41 25.22 8.06
N ALA A 351 0.32 24.24 7.55
CA ALA A 351 0.04 22.83 7.80
C ALA A 351 0.24 22.44 9.27
N LYS A 352 0.91 23.28 10.07
CA LYS A 352 1.16 23.07 11.49
C LYS A 352 0.20 23.85 12.41
N LEU A 353 -0.78 24.53 11.84
CA LEU A 353 -1.84 25.17 12.61
C LEU A 353 -2.86 24.14 13.10
N ILE A 354 -3.26 24.29 14.35
CA ILE A 354 -4.28 23.47 15.02
C ILE A 354 -5.39 24.41 15.45
N ALA A 355 -6.49 24.41 14.71
CA ALA A 355 -7.58 25.34 14.92
C ALA A 355 -8.59 24.75 15.91
N HIS A 356 -9.02 25.54 16.90
CA HIS A 356 -10.08 25.16 17.83
C HIS A 356 -11.28 26.07 17.63
N HIS A 357 -12.30 25.53 16.97
CA HIS A 357 -13.52 26.26 16.65
C HIS A 357 -14.74 25.32 16.63
N PRO A 358 -15.97 25.87 16.71
CA PRO A 358 -17.17 25.09 16.52
C PRO A 358 -17.22 24.49 15.11
N THR A 359 -17.47 23.18 15.03
CA THR A 359 -17.64 22.43 13.77
C THR A 359 -18.70 23.06 12.86
N GLU A 360 -18.43 23.05 11.56
CA GLU A 360 -19.38 23.42 10.50
C GLU A 360 -20.45 22.35 10.27
N TRP A 361 -20.23 21.12 10.72
CA TRP A 361 -21.08 19.95 10.41
C TRP A 361 -22.31 19.82 11.33
N LYS A 362 -22.51 20.74 12.28
CA LYS A 362 -23.60 20.67 13.29
C LYS A 362 -24.81 21.53 12.97
N TYR A 363 -24.59 22.78 12.59
CA TYR A 363 -25.66 23.78 12.55
C TYR A 363 -26.24 23.93 11.15
N LYS A 364 -27.57 23.78 11.02
CA LYS A 364 -28.32 24.07 9.79
C LYS A 364 -28.26 25.56 9.45
N ALA A 365 -28.51 25.88 8.18
CA ALA A 365 -28.31 27.21 7.61
C ALA A 365 -29.21 28.33 8.18
N ASP A 366 -30.24 27.97 8.94
CA ASP A 366 -31.14 28.88 9.66
C ASP A 366 -30.66 29.20 11.09
N ALA A 367 -29.62 28.52 11.57
CA ALA A 367 -29.02 28.80 12.88
C ALA A 367 -28.36 30.18 12.92
N ALA A 368 -28.37 30.80 14.11
CA ALA A 368 -27.80 32.13 14.33
C ALA A 368 -26.35 32.27 13.86
N LYS A 369 -25.54 31.20 14.00
CA LYS A 369 -24.14 31.12 13.52
C LYS A 369 -24.00 31.53 12.03
N TRP A 370 -24.98 31.25 11.19
CA TRP A 370 -24.93 31.55 9.76
C TRP A 370 -25.60 32.87 9.38
N SER A 371 -26.07 33.67 10.33
CA SER A 371 -26.85 34.90 10.05
C SER A 371 -26.06 35.95 9.26
N ARG A 372 -24.73 35.98 9.37
CA ARG A 372 -23.89 36.90 8.59
C ARG A 372 -23.86 36.56 7.09
N LEU A 373 -24.11 35.30 6.73
CA LEU A 373 -24.16 34.87 5.33
C LEU A 373 -25.24 35.62 4.53
N ASP A 374 -26.40 35.89 5.16
CA ASP A 374 -27.48 36.68 4.55
C ASP A 374 -27.04 38.09 4.18
N LYS A 375 -26.19 38.71 5.00
CA LYS A 375 -25.64 40.04 4.74
C LYS A 375 -24.56 40.00 3.65
N LEU A 376 -23.66 39.02 3.73
CA LEU A 376 -22.55 38.88 2.77
C LEU A 376 -23.04 38.60 1.34
N LEU A 377 -24.16 37.90 1.20
CA LEU A 377 -24.72 37.50 -0.09
C LEU A 377 -26.04 38.21 -0.43
N GLU A 378 -26.33 39.35 0.21
CA GLU A 378 -27.58 40.11 -0.01
C GLU A 378 -27.78 40.48 -1.50
N THR A 379 -26.69 40.81 -2.20
CA THR A 379 -26.68 41.14 -3.64
C THR A 379 -26.66 39.90 -4.55
N SER A 380 -26.54 38.71 -3.99
CA SER A 380 -26.32 37.43 -4.69
C SER A 380 -27.31 36.35 -4.23
N PRO A 381 -28.63 36.57 -4.44
CA PRO A 381 -29.67 35.76 -3.80
C PRO A 381 -29.68 34.29 -4.26
N LYS A 382 -29.20 33.97 -5.47
CA LYS A 382 -29.11 32.57 -5.90
C LYS A 382 -27.93 31.88 -5.25
N THR A 383 -26.78 32.55 -5.12
CA THR A 383 -25.65 32.01 -4.36
C THR A 383 -26.05 31.81 -2.91
N LEU A 384 -26.70 32.79 -2.26
CA LEU A 384 -27.20 32.64 -0.90
C LEU A 384 -28.09 31.40 -0.74
N LYS A 385 -29.07 31.22 -1.63
CA LYS A 385 -29.94 30.04 -1.61
C LYS A 385 -29.16 28.73 -1.75
N HIS A 386 -28.24 28.66 -2.71
CA HIS A 386 -27.42 27.48 -2.95
C HIS A 386 -26.51 27.14 -1.76
N GLU A 387 -25.88 28.13 -1.16
CA GLU A 387 -25.02 27.96 0.02
C GLU A 387 -25.82 27.45 1.22
N LYS A 388 -27.01 28.00 1.47
CA LYS A 388 -27.91 27.51 2.53
C LYS A 388 -28.37 26.07 2.29
N GLU A 389 -28.68 25.72 1.04
CA GLU A 389 -29.00 24.33 0.66
C GLU A 389 -27.80 23.40 0.85
N ARG A 390 -26.58 23.85 0.53
CA ARG A 390 -25.34 23.08 0.72
C ARG A 390 -25.06 22.83 2.21
N ILE A 391 -25.13 23.85 3.05
CA ILE A 391 -24.96 23.73 4.50
C ILE A 391 -25.95 22.69 5.06
N ASN A 392 -27.24 22.81 4.72
CA ASN A 392 -28.25 21.88 5.22
C ASN A 392 -28.02 20.42 4.82
N LYS A 393 -27.43 20.16 3.65
CA LYS A 393 -27.08 18.81 3.18
C LYS A 393 -25.85 18.22 3.87
N TYR A 394 -24.99 19.06 4.44
CA TYR A 394 -23.72 18.66 5.03
C TYR A 394 -23.81 18.44 6.53
N VAL A 395 -24.91 18.81 7.18
CA VAL A 395 -25.10 18.61 8.61
C VAL A 395 -25.31 17.13 8.92
N PHE A 396 -24.44 16.56 9.76
CA PHE A 396 -24.54 15.18 10.24
C PHE A 396 -24.16 15.01 11.73
N TRP A 397 -23.68 16.07 12.40
CA TRP A 397 -23.04 15.97 13.72
C TRP A 397 -23.93 15.32 14.79
N GLU A 398 -25.22 15.64 14.79
CA GLU A 398 -26.21 15.11 15.75
C GLU A 398 -26.59 13.64 15.47
N GLU A 399 -26.23 13.10 14.30
CA GLU A 399 -26.45 11.69 13.95
C GLU A 399 -25.32 10.76 14.43
N LEU A 400 -24.21 11.35 14.91
CA LEU A 400 -23.09 10.59 15.44
C LEU A 400 -23.50 9.89 16.75
N THR A 401 -23.30 8.58 16.82
CA THR A 401 -23.70 7.76 17.97
C THR A 401 -22.61 6.75 18.37
N GLY A 402 -22.77 6.13 19.54
CA GLY A 402 -21.85 5.11 20.04
C GLY A 402 -20.44 5.65 20.22
N LYS A 403 -19.44 4.98 19.64
CA LYS A 403 -18.02 5.39 19.72
C LYS A 403 -17.68 6.64 18.91
N ALA A 404 -18.55 7.05 17.99
CA ALA A 404 -18.36 8.25 17.17
C ALA A 404 -19.02 9.49 17.80
N LEU A 405 -19.74 9.34 18.92
CA LEU A 405 -20.42 10.45 19.58
C LEU A 405 -19.40 11.49 20.07
N ILE A 406 -19.63 12.74 19.72
CA ILE A 406 -18.85 13.88 20.18
C ILE A 406 -19.79 14.84 20.92
N SER A 407 -19.54 15.07 22.21
CA SER A 407 -20.45 15.83 23.09
C SER A 407 -20.33 17.35 22.98
N THR A 408 -19.32 17.84 22.26
CA THR A 408 -19.05 19.26 22.04
C THR A 408 -19.09 19.55 20.54
N ASP A 409 -19.32 20.81 20.19
CA ASP A 409 -19.12 21.28 18.82
C ASP A 409 -17.79 21.99 18.62
N ALA A 410 -17.21 22.59 19.66
CA ALA A 410 -15.85 23.07 19.63
C ALA A 410 -14.89 21.88 19.63
N VAL A 411 -14.14 21.71 18.54
CA VAL A 411 -13.19 20.61 18.33
C VAL A 411 -11.88 21.14 17.78
N TRP A 412 -10.82 20.37 18.00
CA TRP A 412 -9.47 20.66 17.49
C TRP A 412 -9.33 20.07 16.10
N HIS A 413 -9.07 20.92 15.11
CA HIS A 413 -8.82 20.52 13.72
C HIS A 413 -7.32 20.48 13.45
N PHE A 414 -6.84 19.36 12.92
CA PHE A 414 -5.46 19.18 12.49
C PHE A 414 -5.40 19.10 10.97
N HIS A 415 -4.34 19.66 10.38
CA HIS A 415 -4.07 19.42 8.96
C HIS A 415 -3.79 17.92 8.73
N PRO A 416 -4.63 17.19 7.96
CA PRO A 416 -4.58 15.72 7.94
C PRO A 416 -3.22 15.16 7.51
N VAL A 417 -2.62 15.75 6.49
CA VAL A 417 -1.34 15.27 5.94
C VAL A 417 -0.19 15.53 6.91
N GLU A 418 -0.19 16.66 7.60
CA GLU A 418 0.93 17.03 8.48
C GLU A 418 0.83 16.29 9.81
N PHE A 419 -0.40 16.08 10.32
CA PHE A 419 -0.65 15.22 11.46
C PHE A 419 -0.15 13.79 11.21
N LEU A 420 -0.51 13.19 10.08
CA LEU A 420 -0.07 11.84 9.72
C LEU A 420 1.44 11.76 9.50
N LYS A 421 2.01 12.76 8.82
CA LYS A 421 3.47 12.87 8.62
C LYS A 421 4.21 12.93 9.96
N ASN A 422 3.71 13.67 10.94
CA ASN A 422 4.39 13.84 12.23
C ASN A 422 4.20 12.64 13.18
N ILE A 423 3.01 12.02 13.21
CA ILE A 423 2.76 10.87 14.10
C ILE A 423 3.47 9.59 13.62
N ARG A 424 3.90 9.54 12.35
CA ARG A 424 4.61 8.38 11.80
C ARG A 424 6.07 8.32 12.24
N ALA A 425 6.42 7.23 12.94
CA ALA A 425 7.77 6.97 13.44
C ALA A 425 8.84 6.77 12.35
N LYS A 426 8.44 6.40 11.13
CA LYS A 426 9.29 6.35 9.93
C LYS A 426 8.62 7.15 8.81
N ALA A 427 9.17 8.31 8.47
CA ALA A 427 8.91 8.92 7.17
C ALA A 427 9.74 8.17 6.13
N GLY A 428 9.11 7.26 5.37
CA GLY A 428 9.83 6.42 4.42
C GLY A 428 8.92 5.48 3.66
N PHE A 429 9.44 4.94 2.55
CA PHE A 429 8.79 3.87 1.83
C PHE A 429 8.60 2.63 2.71
N VAL A 430 7.45 1.98 2.60
CA VAL A 430 7.21 0.65 3.16
C VAL A 430 6.75 -0.30 2.07
N PHE A 431 7.24 -1.52 2.10
CA PHE A 431 6.69 -2.61 1.30
C PHE A 431 5.29 -2.94 1.80
N THR A 432 4.34 -3.11 0.87
CA THR A 432 2.97 -3.52 1.17
C THR A 432 2.68 -4.90 0.60
N LEU A 433 1.63 -5.55 1.11
CA LEU A 433 1.19 -6.85 0.59
C LEU A 433 0.81 -6.77 -0.89
N GLU A 434 0.15 -5.70 -1.30
CA GLU A 434 -0.22 -5.46 -2.69
C GLU A 434 1.02 -5.37 -3.60
N MET A 435 2.06 -4.64 -3.17
CA MET A 435 3.31 -4.55 -3.91
C MET A 435 3.94 -5.94 -4.08
N MET A 436 3.98 -6.73 -3.02
CA MET A 436 4.57 -8.07 -3.04
C MET A 436 3.75 -9.07 -3.86
N GLN A 437 2.41 -8.96 -3.89
CA GLN A 437 1.55 -9.75 -4.75
C GLN A 437 1.76 -9.42 -6.24
N LYS A 438 2.06 -8.16 -6.58
CA LYS A 438 2.44 -7.77 -7.95
C LYS A 438 3.81 -8.32 -8.37
N ILE A 439 4.72 -8.49 -7.42
CA ILE A 439 6.03 -9.16 -7.62
C ILE A 439 5.85 -10.67 -7.80
N TYR A 440 5.01 -11.31 -6.98
CA TYR A 440 4.77 -12.76 -6.96
C TYR A 440 3.33 -13.13 -7.34
N PRO A 441 2.91 -12.93 -8.60
CA PRO A 441 1.52 -13.10 -9.01
C PRO A 441 1.05 -14.55 -9.04
N LEU A 442 1.96 -15.53 -8.96
CA LEU A 442 1.64 -16.96 -8.98
C LEU A 442 1.81 -17.61 -7.60
N ILE A 443 1.88 -16.82 -6.53
CA ILE A 443 1.94 -17.38 -5.19
C ILE A 443 0.60 -18.02 -4.82
N GLU A 444 0.66 -19.23 -4.26
CA GLU A 444 -0.53 -19.94 -3.80
C GLU A 444 -1.21 -19.20 -2.64
N PRO A 445 -2.55 -19.17 -2.56
CA PRO A 445 -3.26 -18.47 -1.48
C PRO A 445 -2.84 -18.90 -0.06
N SER A 446 -2.49 -20.17 0.13
CA SER A 446 -1.99 -20.71 1.40
C SER A 446 -0.63 -20.17 1.81
N ARG A 447 0.11 -19.54 0.90
CA ARG A 447 1.45 -18.97 1.10
C ARG A 447 1.45 -17.44 1.14
N GLN A 448 0.30 -16.79 1.25
CA GLN A 448 0.26 -15.32 1.38
C GLN A 448 0.95 -14.82 2.67
N SER A 449 0.94 -15.62 3.74
CA SER A 449 1.69 -15.31 4.97
C SER A 449 3.20 -15.19 4.73
N ASP A 450 3.76 -15.95 3.78
CA ASP A 450 5.17 -15.87 3.41
C ASP A 450 5.52 -14.46 2.90
N LEU A 451 4.61 -13.81 2.15
CA LEU A 451 4.83 -12.43 1.70
C LEU A 451 4.82 -11.45 2.87
N GLN A 452 3.93 -11.66 3.85
CA GLN A 452 3.87 -10.81 5.03
C GLN A 452 5.17 -10.91 5.85
N GLU A 453 5.71 -12.11 6.04
CA GLU A 453 7.00 -12.30 6.70
C GLU A 453 8.15 -11.60 5.96
N ILE A 454 8.15 -11.63 4.61
CA ILE A 454 9.13 -10.87 3.81
C ILE A 454 8.98 -9.37 4.04
N ILE A 455 7.74 -8.87 4.04
CA ILE A 455 7.41 -7.44 4.22
C ILE A 455 7.87 -6.96 5.59
N ASP A 456 7.56 -7.71 6.64
CA ASP A 456 7.87 -7.32 8.01
C ASP A 456 9.39 -7.20 8.20
N GLU A 457 10.16 -8.19 7.71
CA GLU A 457 11.62 -8.17 7.78
C GLU A 457 12.23 -7.03 6.94
N LEU A 458 11.72 -6.80 5.71
CA LEU A 458 12.21 -5.70 4.87
C LEU A 458 11.91 -4.33 5.47
N ASN A 459 10.70 -4.11 6.00
CA ASN A 459 10.29 -2.82 6.56
C ASN A 459 10.97 -2.50 7.89
N ALA A 460 11.26 -3.53 8.69
CA ALA A 460 12.02 -3.37 9.93
C ALA A 460 13.43 -2.82 9.64
N HIS A 461 14.10 -3.35 8.61
CA HIS A 461 15.54 -3.13 8.35
C HIS A 461 15.86 -2.41 7.02
N ILE A 462 14.91 -1.69 6.43
CA ILE A 462 15.05 -1.13 5.08
C ILE A 462 16.30 -0.26 4.88
N ASP A 463 16.62 0.58 5.87
CA ASP A 463 17.78 1.49 5.82
C ASP A 463 19.09 0.70 5.95
N PHE A 464 19.13 -0.26 6.88
CA PHE A 464 20.25 -1.16 7.09
C PHE A 464 20.53 -2.01 5.83
N PHE A 465 19.49 -2.50 5.16
CA PHE A 465 19.59 -3.22 3.89
C PHE A 465 19.91 -2.33 2.69
N ARG A 466 20.00 -1.01 2.86
CA ARG A 466 20.26 -0.05 1.77
C ARG A 466 19.20 -0.20 0.66
N LEU A 467 17.94 -0.30 1.06
CA LEU A 467 16.75 -0.34 0.20
C LEU A 467 15.91 0.95 0.35
N ASP A 468 16.57 2.01 0.79
CA ASP A 468 16.09 3.36 1.06
C ASP A 468 15.63 4.12 -0.20
N THR A 469 16.21 3.81 -1.37
CA THR A 469 15.82 4.46 -2.65
C THR A 469 14.96 3.55 -3.53
N PRO A 470 14.00 4.11 -4.29
CA PRO A 470 13.21 3.33 -5.26
C PRO A 470 14.07 2.56 -6.28
N LEU A 471 15.20 3.14 -6.66
CA LEU A 471 16.13 2.55 -7.62
C LEU A 471 16.82 1.30 -7.07
N ARG A 472 17.32 1.36 -5.83
CA ARG A 472 17.93 0.22 -5.13
C ARG A 472 16.92 -0.92 -4.95
N ARG A 473 15.69 -0.62 -4.52
CA ARG A 473 14.59 -1.60 -4.40
C ARG A 473 14.30 -2.29 -5.72
N SER A 474 14.22 -1.52 -6.80
CA SER A 474 13.92 -2.03 -8.13
C SER A 474 15.01 -2.97 -8.66
N HIS A 475 16.28 -2.60 -8.49
CA HIS A 475 17.41 -3.46 -8.85
C HIS A 475 17.49 -4.72 -7.99
N PHE A 476 17.29 -4.61 -6.68
CA PHE A 476 17.29 -5.74 -5.76
C PHE A 476 16.23 -6.78 -6.15
N PHE A 477 14.97 -6.35 -6.31
CA PHE A 477 13.88 -7.26 -6.66
C PHE A 477 13.96 -7.79 -8.08
N ALA A 478 14.53 -7.05 -9.03
CA ALA A 478 14.74 -7.56 -10.38
C ALA A 478 15.62 -8.83 -10.40
N GLN A 479 16.61 -8.88 -9.49
CA GLN A 479 17.48 -10.03 -9.30
C GLN A 479 16.78 -11.15 -8.53
N VAL A 480 16.15 -10.82 -7.40
CA VAL A 480 15.46 -11.80 -6.54
C VAL A 480 14.34 -12.52 -7.30
N MET A 481 13.50 -11.79 -8.03
CA MET A 481 12.43 -12.39 -8.85
C MET A 481 12.93 -13.41 -9.85
N GLN A 482 14.13 -13.20 -10.39
CA GLN A 482 14.71 -14.14 -11.33
C GLN A 482 15.20 -15.42 -10.65
N GLU A 483 15.67 -15.34 -9.40
CA GLU A 483 16.09 -16.53 -8.64
C GLU A 483 14.91 -17.35 -8.14
N THR A 484 13.88 -16.68 -7.63
CA THR A 484 12.77 -17.36 -6.95
C THR A 484 11.61 -17.69 -7.90
N GLY A 485 11.56 -17.04 -9.06
CA GLY A 485 10.42 -17.09 -9.96
C GLY A 485 9.16 -16.44 -9.38
N ALA A 486 8.11 -16.38 -10.20
CA ALA A 486 6.83 -15.73 -9.86
C ALA A 486 6.02 -16.44 -8.76
N ALA A 487 6.39 -17.67 -8.40
CA ALA A 487 5.76 -18.49 -7.35
C ALA A 487 6.54 -18.53 -6.03
N LEU A 488 7.60 -17.71 -5.90
CA LEU A 488 8.43 -17.60 -4.69
C LEU A 488 9.00 -18.98 -4.25
N SER A 489 9.84 -19.58 -5.09
CA SER A 489 10.61 -20.78 -4.75
C SER A 489 11.93 -20.39 -4.07
N VAL A 490 12.05 -20.69 -2.78
CA VAL A 490 13.23 -20.33 -1.96
C VAL A 490 14.15 -21.51 -1.69
N GLU A 491 13.92 -22.65 -2.34
CA GLU A 491 14.76 -23.83 -2.26
C GLU A 491 14.90 -24.43 -3.66
N GLU A 492 16.12 -24.88 -3.98
CA GLU A 492 16.41 -25.53 -5.25
C GLU A 492 15.84 -26.96 -5.32
N GLY A 493 15.30 -27.33 -6.48
CA GLY A 493 14.86 -28.69 -6.78
C GLY A 493 15.94 -29.52 -7.48
N PHE A 494 16.08 -30.80 -7.10
CA PHE A 494 17.12 -31.70 -7.63
C PHE A 494 16.59 -32.80 -8.55
N LEU A 495 15.44 -32.57 -9.21
CA LEU A 495 14.92 -33.50 -10.22
C LEU A 495 15.60 -33.28 -11.58
N TRP A 496 16.67 -34.03 -11.85
CA TRP A 496 17.46 -33.92 -13.08
C TRP A 496 17.38 -35.15 -13.98
N LYS A 497 17.49 -34.92 -15.29
CA LYS A 497 17.67 -36.02 -16.26
C LYS A 497 19.08 -36.58 -16.12
N ALA A 498 19.22 -37.90 -16.11
CA ALA A 498 20.52 -38.57 -16.04
C ALA A 498 21.52 -38.04 -17.10
N SER A 499 21.07 -37.86 -18.35
CA SER A 499 21.91 -37.31 -19.42
C SER A 499 22.33 -35.85 -19.19
N SER A 500 21.46 -35.04 -18.58
CA SER A 500 21.75 -33.64 -18.27
C SER A 500 22.76 -33.53 -17.13
N LEU A 501 22.69 -34.41 -16.13
CA LEU A 501 23.68 -34.46 -15.05
C LEU A 501 25.10 -34.69 -15.60
N ILE A 502 25.26 -35.65 -16.52
CA ILE A 502 26.53 -35.97 -17.18
C ILE A 502 27.07 -34.76 -17.97
N GLY A 503 26.18 -34.01 -18.62
CA GLY A 503 26.55 -32.81 -19.37
C GLY A 503 26.99 -31.66 -18.46
N SER A 504 26.24 -31.42 -17.38
CA SER A 504 26.35 -30.20 -16.56
C SER A 504 27.38 -30.29 -15.42
N PHE A 505 27.61 -31.46 -14.82
CA PHE A 505 28.41 -31.58 -13.60
C PHE A 505 29.58 -32.55 -13.78
N SER A 506 30.79 -32.11 -13.39
CA SER A 506 32.03 -32.88 -13.54
C SER A 506 31.98 -34.23 -12.81
N TYR A 507 31.39 -34.28 -11.61
CA TYR A 507 31.21 -35.52 -10.87
C TYR A 507 30.43 -36.56 -11.67
N PHE A 508 29.28 -36.19 -12.23
CA PHE A 508 28.43 -37.10 -13.01
C PHE A 508 29.01 -37.44 -14.37
N ARG A 509 29.81 -36.54 -14.96
CA ARG A 509 30.59 -36.84 -16.16
C ARG A 509 31.61 -37.96 -15.93
N ASN A 510 32.27 -37.91 -14.77
CA ASN A 510 33.24 -38.93 -14.36
C ASN A 510 32.59 -40.17 -13.74
N ASN A 511 31.34 -40.06 -13.28
CA ASN A 511 30.54 -41.14 -12.70
C ASN A 511 29.17 -41.30 -13.40
N PRO A 512 29.10 -41.67 -14.70
CA PRO A 512 27.82 -41.75 -15.43
C PRO A 512 26.83 -42.77 -14.86
N ALA A 513 27.33 -43.81 -14.18
CA ALA A 513 26.48 -44.78 -13.50
C ALA A 513 25.65 -44.13 -12.37
N ALA A 514 26.27 -43.25 -11.57
CA ALA A 514 25.56 -42.50 -10.52
C ALA A 514 24.49 -41.57 -11.11
N ALA A 515 24.78 -40.95 -12.26
CA ALA A 515 23.80 -40.11 -12.96
C ALA A 515 22.55 -40.89 -13.38
N ARG A 516 22.72 -42.14 -13.85
CA ARG A 516 21.59 -43.03 -14.22
C ARG A 516 20.86 -43.59 -13.00
N ALA A 517 21.56 -43.78 -11.89
CA ALA A 517 20.99 -44.33 -10.66
C ALA A 517 20.11 -43.33 -9.91
N HIS A 518 20.38 -42.01 -10.05
CA HIS A 518 19.70 -40.96 -9.28
C HIS A 518 18.91 -39.96 -10.16
N GLY A 519 19.30 -39.79 -11.43
CA GLY A 519 18.54 -38.99 -12.38
C GLY A 519 17.36 -39.75 -12.98
N TYR A 520 16.31 -39.02 -13.38
CA TYR A 520 15.27 -39.62 -14.20
C TYR A 520 15.80 -39.91 -15.61
N ASP A 521 15.26 -40.92 -16.28
CA ASP A 521 15.66 -41.28 -17.63
C ASP A 521 14.85 -40.49 -18.68
N THR A 522 13.80 -41.07 -19.25
CA THR A 522 13.03 -40.44 -20.33
C THR A 522 11.78 -39.73 -19.80
N THR A 523 11.02 -40.41 -18.91
CA THR A 523 9.77 -39.89 -18.35
C THR A 523 10.02 -39.34 -16.96
N LYS A 524 9.63 -38.08 -16.69
CA LYS A 524 9.69 -37.51 -15.34
C LYS A 524 8.61 -38.15 -14.44
N PRO A 525 8.89 -38.53 -13.17
CA PRO A 525 10.18 -38.59 -12.49
C PRO A 525 10.68 -40.06 -12.35
N ILE A 526 10.75 -40.82 -13.45
CA ILE A 526 11.06 -42.25 -13.47
C ILE A 526 12.53 -42.47 -13.86
N LYS A 527 13.24 -43.27 -13.06
CA LYS A 527 14.65 -43.67 -13.27
C LYS A 527 14.74 -44.81 -14.28
N ALA A 528 15.96 -45.12 -14.74
CA ALA A 528 16.19 -46.16 -15.74
C ALA A 528 15.77 -47.57 -15.26
N ASP A 529 15.77 -47.81 -13.95
CA ASP A 529 15.33 -49.07 -13.34
C ASP A 529 13.80 -49.19 -13.15
N GLY A 530 13.04 -48.19 -13.60
CA GLY A 530 11.59 -48.13 -13.49
C GLY A 530 11.06 -47.58 -12.17
N THR A 531 11.93 -47.28 -11.19
CA THR A 531 11.54 -46.69 -9.92
C THR A 531 11.38 -45.16 -10.01
N ARG A 532 10.61 -44.56 -9.10
CA ARG A 532 10.49 -43.09 -9.01
C ARG A 532 11.70 -42.50 -8.30
N VAL A 533 12.17 -41.34 -8.78
CA VAL A 533 13.16 -40.52 -8.07
C VAL A 533 12.60 -40.16 -6.69
N ASN A 534 13.41 -40.36 -5.65
CA ASN A 534 13.03 -40.12 -4.26
C ASN A 534 13.99 -39.11 -3.58
N GLN A 535 13.78 -38.91 -2.28
CA GLN A 535 14.56 -37.97 -1.48
C GLN A 535 16.07 -38.29 -1.50
N ALA A 536 16.47 -39.55 -1.30
CA ALA A 536 17.89 -39.94 -1.32
C ALA A 536 18.54 -39.68 -2.69
N ASP A 537 17.78 -39.80 -3.78
CA ASP A 537 18.27 -39.44 -5.11
C ASP A 537 18.52 -37.92 -5.24
N TYR A 538 17.67 -37.06 -4.66
CA TYR A 538 17.91 -35.62 -4.61
C TYR A 538 19.19 -35.27 -3.84
N GLU A 539 19.43 -35.95 -2.72
CA GLU A 539 20.65 -35.78 -1.92
C GLU A 539 21.89 -36.18 -2.71
N ALA A 540 21.84 -37.35 -3.35
CA ALA A 540 22.90 -37.85 -4.20
C ALA A 540 23.18 -36.90 -5.39
N VAL A 541 22.14 -36.34 -6.01
CA VAL A 541 22.29 -35.36 -7.09
C VAL A 541 22.94 -34.07 -6.58
N ALA A 542 22.50 -33.51 -5.47
CA ALA A 542 23.10 -32.30 -4.91
C ALA A 542 24.54 -32.51 -4.46
N ASN A 543 24.84 -33.64 -3.82
CA ASN A 543 26.20 -34.02 -3.44
C ASN A 543 27.12 -34.17 -4.66
N GLY A 544 26.60 -34.69 -5.78
CA GLY A 544 27.34 -34.75 -7.04
C GLY A 544 27.52 -33.39 -7.71
N ALA A 545 26.52 -32.51 -7.61
CA ALA A 545 26.58 -31.17 -8.20
C ALA A 545 27.54 -30.23 -7.44
N TYR A 546 27.58 -30.33 -6.11
CA TYR A 546 28.24 -29.34 -5.25
C TYR A 546 29.33 -29.90 -4.33
N GLY A 547 29.45 -31.21 -4.15
CA GLY A 547 30.52 -31.83 -3.37
C GLY A 547 31.89 -31.64 -4.02
N GLY A 548 32.91 -31.42 -3.19
CA GLY A 548 34.30 -31.24 -3.61
C GLY A 548 34.61 -29.90 -4.28
N ARG A 549 33.64 -28.97 -4.30
CA ARG A 549 33.83 -27.61 -4.83
C ARG A 549 34.49 -26.72 -3.78
N ALA A 550 35.79 -26.49 -3.92
CA ALA A 550 36.61 -25.74 -2.97
C ALA A 550 36.14 -24.29 -2.76
N GLU A 551 35.65 -23.65 -3.82
CA GLU A 551 35.07 -22.30 -3.81
C GLU A 551 33.77 -22.21 -3.00
N LEU A 552 33.07 -23.33 -2.80
CA LEU A 552 31.89 -23.43 -1.93
C LEU A 552 32.26 -23.84 -0.49
N GLY A 553 33.52 -24.24 -0.25
CA GLY A 553 33.99 -24.80 1.01
C GLY A 553 33.34 -26.14 1.38
N ASN A 554 32.73 -26.83 0.42
CA ASN A 554 32.08 -28.12 0.64
C ASN A 554 33.12 -29.24 0.69
N GLY A 555 32.94 -30.18 1.61
CA GLY A 555 33.60 -31.49 1.55
C GLY A 555 33.26 -32.26 0.28
N ASP A 556 33.92 -33.40 0.07
CA ASP A 556 33.70 -34.25 -1.11
C ASP A 556 32.26 -34.80 -1.21
N TYR A 557 31.98 -35.61 -2.24
CA TYR A 557 30.67 -36.22 -2.43
C TYR A 557 30.14 -36.97 -1.19
N ALA A 558 31.01 -37.66 -0.46
CA ALA A 558 30.64 -38.49 0.69
C ALA A 558 30.34 -37.65 1.95
N SER A 559 30.83 -36.41 2.02
CA SER A 559 30.56 -35.51 3.15
C SER A 559 29.09 -35.15 3.35
N GLY A 560 28.28 -35.22 2.28
CA GLY A 560 26.89 -34.75 2.29
C GLY A 560 26.75 -33.21 2.24
N ASP A 561 27.84 -32.47 2.17
CA ASP A 561 27.83 -31.00 2.18
C ASP A 561 27.08 -30.40 0.98
N GLY A 562 27.10 -31.08 -0.17
CA GLY A 562 26.41 -30.60 -1.37
C GLY A 562 24.89 -30.53 -1.19
N TRP A 563 24.29 -31.53 -0.54
CA TRP A 563 22.89 -31.49 -0.15
C TRP A 563 22.67 -30.54 1.04
N LYS A 564 23.47 -30.65 2.10
CA LYS A 564 23.29 -29.88 3.34
C LYS A 564 23.30 -28.37 3.06
N PHE A 565 24.23 -27.90 2.23
CA PHE A 565 24.42 -26.49 1.88
C PHE A 565 23.99 -26.16 0.44
N ARG A 566 22.97 -26.85 -0.08
CA ARG A 566 22.30 -26.51 -1.35
C ARG A 566 21.70 -25.10 -1.35
N GLY A 567 21.32 -24.60 -2.52
CA GLY A 567 20.70 -23.29 -2.71
C GLY A 567 19.44 -23.10 -1.87
N ARG A 568 19.43 -22.07 -1.02
CA ARG A 568 18.25 -21.62 -0.26
C ARG A 568 18.12 -20.10 -0.17
N GLY A 569 16.93 -19.64 0.17
CA GLY A 569 16.58 -18.24 0.36
C GLY A 569 16.33 -17.48 -0.94
N LEU A 570 16.07 -16.18 -0.82
CA LEU A 570 15.68 -15.31 -1.95
C LEU A 570 16.80 -15.13 -3.01
N LYS A 571 18.05 -15.43 -2.65
CA LYS A 571 19.23 -15.33 -3.53
C LYS A 571 19.89 -16.67 -3.83
N GLN A 572 19.33 -17.79 -3.36
CA GLN A 572 19.89 -19.13 -3.53
C GLN A 572 21.32 -19.26 -2.97
N LEU A 573 21.52 -18.89 -1.68
CA LEU A 573 22.79 -19.03 -0.98
C LEU A 573 23.22 -20.51 -0.97
N THR A 574 24.40 -20.80 -1.53
CA THR A 574 24.86 -22.16 -1.78
C THR A 574 26.31 -22.33 -1.31
N GLY A 575 26.62 -23.44 -0.63
CA GLY A 575 27.98 -23.78 -0.19
C GLY A 575 28.26 -23.47 1.28
N ARG A 576 28.92 -24.39 1.97
CA ARG A 576 29.25 -24.32 3.39
C ARG A 576 29.94 -23.02 3.79
N ALA A 577 30.90 -22.56 2.99
CA ALA A 577 31.64 -21.31 3.26
C ALA A 577 30.70 -20.09 3.27
N HIS A 578 29.70 -20.05 2.39
CA HIS A 578 28.75 -18.95 2.31
C HIS A 578 27.75 -18.96 3.47
N TYR A 579 27.28 -20.13 3.91
CA TYR A 579 26.45 -20.23 5.13
C TYR A 579 27.22 -19.80 6.38
N ARG A 580 28.51 -20.14 6.48
CA ARG A 580 29.40 -19.65 7.55
C ARG A 580 29.56 -18.13 7.51
N ASN A 581 29.81 -17.57 6.33
CA ASN A 581 29.96 -16.12 6.17
C ASN A 581 28.67 -15.38 6.51
N PHE A 582 27.52 -15.91 6.10
CA PHE A 582 26.22 -15.37 6.46
C PHE A 582 25.99 -15.40 7.98
N THR A 583 26.33 -16.52 8.65
CA THR A 583 26.28 -16.64 10.12
C THR A 583 27.13 -15.57 10.80
N LYS A 584 28.36 -15.36 10.31
CA LYS A 584 29.26 -14.33 10.84
C LYS A 584 28.70 -12.92 10.61
N TRP A 585 28.10 -12.66 9.45
CA TRP A 585 27.49 -11.37 9.16
C TRP A 585 26.30 -11.08 10.07
N CYS A 586 25.40 -12.03 10.30
CA CYS A 586 24.31 -11.88 11.27
C CYS A 586 24.84 -11.65 12.69
N SER A 587 25.88 -12.38 13.10
CA SER A 587 26.51 -12.21 14.42
C SER A 587 27.16 -10.85 14.60
N THR A 588 27.79 -10.31 13.54
CA THR A 588 28.44 -8.99 13.57
C THR A 588 27.42 -7.85 13.61
N ASN A 589 26.24 -8.06 13.04
CA ASN A 589 25.14 -7.10 13.00
C ASN A 589 24.02 -7.47 13.98
N SER A 590 24.37 -8.10 15.11
CA SER A 590 23.39 -8.59 16.09
C SER A 590 22.51 -7.50 16.70
N VAL A 591 22.92 -6.23 16.59
CA VAL A 591 22.14 -5.07 17.03
C VAL A 591 20.83 -4.92 16.25
N GLU A 592 20.78 -5.40 15.00
CA GLU A 592 19.55 -5.43 14.19
C GLU A 592 18.60 -6.53 14.69
N TRP A 593 19.14 -7.63 15.25
CA TRP A 593 18.37 -8.79 15.70
C TRP A 593 18.77 -9.27 17.10
N PRO A 594 18.54 -8.46 18.15
CA PRO A 594 19.09 -8.68 19.50
C PRO A 594 18.62 -9.98 20.17
N SER A 595 17.59 -10.64 19.66
CA SER A 595 17.03 -11.89 20.21
C SER A 595 16.97 -13.05 19.21
N GLU A 596 17.61 -12.93 18.04
CA GLU A 596 17.52 -13.93 16.96
C GLU A 596 18.87 -14.21 16.29
N LEU A 597 19.84 -14.69 17.07
CA LEU A 597 21.12 -15.16 16.55
C LEU A 597 21.09 -16.68 16.33
N HIS A 598 21.30 -17.09 15.09
CA HIS A 598 21.36 -18.49 14.68
C HIS A 598 22.68 -18.79 13.98
N ASP A 599 23.14 -20.03 14.17
CA ASP A 599 24.21 -20.59 13.35
C ASP A 599 23.59 -21.33 12.16
N PHE A 600 23.73 -20.73 10.97
CA PHE A 600 23.21 -21.27 9.72
C PHE A 600 24.15 -22.32 9.10
N GLU A 601 25.39 -22.45 9.55
CA GLU A 601 26.24 -23.59 9.18
C GLU A 601 25.77 -24.86 9.92
N ILE A 602 25.32 -24.71 11.17
CA ILE A 602 24.73 -25.79 11.96
C ILE A 602 23.30 -26.09 11.49
N ASN A 603 22.46 -25.07 11.31
CA ASN A 603 21.02 -25.18 10.97
C ASN A 603 20.70 -24.52 9.61
N PRO A 604 21.22 -25.05 8.48
CA PRO A 604 21.07 -24.44 7.15
C PRO A 604 19.63 -24.43 6.63
N GLU A 605 18.76 -25.30 7.15
CA GLU A 605 17.34 -25.36 6.82
C GLU A 605 16.58 -24.12 7.24
N LEU A 606 17.07 -23.33 8.21
CA LEU A 606 16.43 -22.07 8.59
C LEU A 606 16.30 -21.09 7.42
N LEU A 607 17.17 -21.16 6.40
CA LEU A 607 17.09 -20.28 5.22
C LEU A 607 15.84 -20.47 4.36
N VAL A 608 15.00 -21.49 4.61
CA VAL A 608 13.68 -21.60 3.98
C VAL A 608 12.62 -20.75 4.67
N GLN A 609 12.84 -20.31 5.92
CA GLN A 609 11.95 -19.35 6.58
C GLN A 609 12.16 -17.97 5.99
N MET A 610 11.07 -17.25 5.73
CA MET A 610 11.09 -16.08 4.86
C MET A 610 11.92 -14.93 5.42
N LYS A 611 11.89 -14.69 6.73
CA LYS A 611 12.74 -13.69 7.37
C LYS A 611 14.24 -13.96 7.14
N TYR A 612 14.70 -15.20 7.30
CA TYR A 612 16.12 -15.54 7.08
C TYR A 612 16.46 -15.58 5.58
N ALA A 613 15.50 -15.95 4.73
CA ALA A 613 15.64 -15.84 3.28
C ALA A 613 15.88 -14.37 2.84
N VAL A 614 15.17 -13.40 3.43
CA VAL A 614 15.39 -11.96 3.22
C VAL A 614 16.76 -11.54 3.72
N ARG A 615 17.12 -11.89 4.97
CA ARG A 615 18.44 -11.56 5.53
C ARG A 615 19.58 -12.09 4.69
N SER A 616 19.46 -13.30 4.14
CA SER A 616 20.49 -13.90 3.27
C SER A 616 20.67 -13.14 1.94
N ALA A 617 19.58 -12.63 1.36
CA ALA A 617 19.63 -11.81 0.16
C ALA A 617 20.17 -10.40 0.46
N ALA A 618 19.81 -9.81 1.60
CA ALA A 618 20.37 -8.56 2.06
C ALA A 618 21.87 -8.67 2.34
N PHE A 619 22.31 -9.76 2.98
CA PHE A 619 23.73 -10.07 3.17
C PHE A 619 24.48 -10.05 1.83
N PHE A 620 24.02 -10.82 0.84
CA PHE A 620 24.65 -10.85 -0.48
C PHE A 620 24.68 -9.46 -1.13
N TRP A 621 23.58 -8.70 -1.02
CA TRP A 621 23.44 -7.35 -1.56
C TRP A 621 24.41 -6.35 -0.95
N ILE A 622 24.58 -6.38 0.38
CA ILE A 622 25.45 -5.48 1.12
C ILE A 622 26.91 -5.87 0.96
N ASP A 623 27.25 -7.15 1.14
CA ASP A 623 28.64 -7.64 1.11
C ASP A 623 29.31 -7.44 -0.26
N ASN A 624 28.51 -7.48 -1.33
CA ASN A 624 28.96 -7.20 -2.69
C ASN A 624 28.77 -5.73 -3.13
N GLU A 625 28.37 -4.85 -2.22
CA GLU A 625 28.11 -3.42 -2.45
C GLU A 625 27.19 -3.13 -3.66
N LEU A 626 26.21 -4.00 -3.90
CA LEU A 626 25.35 -3.93 -5.08
C LEU A 626 24.47 -2.67 -5.08
N TYR A 627 24.19 -2.10 -3.91
CA TYR A 627 23.53 -0.80 -3.78
C TYR A 627 24.31 0.34 -4.46
N ARG A 628 25.65 0.32 -4.42
CA ARG A 628 26.46 1.34 -5.13
C ARG A 628 26.39 1.16 -6.63
N ARG A 629 26.31 -0.09 -7.10
CA ARG A 629 26.13 -0.38 -8.53
C ARG A 629 24.77 0.13 -8.99
N ALA A 630 23.72 -0.13 -8.22
CA ALA A 630 22.36 0.33 -8.50
C ALA A 630 22.26 1.86 -8.60
N ASP A 631 23.06 2.60 -7.84
CA ASP A 631 23.09 4.07 -7.88
C ASP A 631 23.59 4.65 -9.23
N ASN A 632 24.15 3.82 -10.13
CA ASN A 632 24.57 4.25 -11.48
C ASN A 632 23.40 4.43 -12.47
N GLY A 633 22.16 4.17 -12.05
CA GLY A 633 20.97 4.58 -12.77
C GLY A 633 20.03 3.46 -13.21
N ALA A 634 18.94 3.86 -13.85
CA ALA A 634 17.86 2.99 -14.32
C ALA A 634 18.07 2.55 -15.78
N ASN A 635 19.19 1.90 -16.07
CA ASN A 635 19.56 1.48 -17.43
C ASN A 635 20.01 0.00 -17.46
N ASP A 636 19.98 -0.58 -18.67
CA ASP A 636 20.27 -2.00 -18.89
C ASP A 636 21.72 -2.37 -18.50
N SER A 637 22.68 -1.47 -18.70
CA SER A 637 24.09 -1.71 -18.32
C SER A 637 24.26 -1.81 -16.80
N THR A 638 23.51 -1.02 -16.02
CA THR A 638 23.52 -1.11 -14.56
C THR A 638 22.97 -2.46 -14.10
N VAL A 639 21.83 -2.89 -14.66
CA VAL A 639 21.26 -4.22 -14.35
C VAL A 639 22.24 -5.34 -14.70
N GLN A 640 22.91 -5.24 -15.85
CA GLN A 640 23.93 -6.22 -16.27
C GLN A 640 25.11 -6.24 -15.30
N SER A 641 25.62 -5.08 -14.86
CA SER A 641 26.73 -5.00 -13.92
C SER A 641 26.44 -5.63 -12.55
N ILE A 642 25.18 -5.59 -12.11
CA ILE A 642 24.70 -6.28 -10.90
C ILE A 642 24.58 -7.78 -11.20
N THR A 643 24.04 -8.12 -12.37
CA THR A 643 23.91 -9.52 -12.81
C THR A 643 25.27 -10.21 -12.93
N ASP A 644 26.34 -9.50 -13.29
CA ASP A 644 27.70 -10.03 -13.39
C ASP A 644 28.22 -10.55 -12.05
N VAL A 645 27.86 -9.87 -10.95
CA VAL A 645 28.21 -10.30 -9.60
C VAL A 645 27.29 -11.43 -9.13
N VAL A 646 26.01 -11.33 -9.47
CA VAL A 646 25.01 -12.34 -9.12
C VAL A 646 25.29 -13.69 -9.78
N ASN A 647 25.49 -13.70 -11.10
CA ASN A 647 25.76 -14.89 -11.90
C ASN A 647 26.32 -14.50 -13.27
N TYR A 648 27.65 -14.43 -13.36
CA TYR A 648 28.37 -13.96 -14.56
C TYR A 648 28.04 -14.74 -15.85
N ASN A 649 27.85 -16.07 -15.77
CA ASN A 649 27.62 -16.91 -16.95
C ASN A 649 26.14 -17.19 -17.23
N THR A 650 25.22 -16.36 -16.72
CA THR A 650 23.78 -16.59 -16.89
C THR A 650 23.26 -16.18 -18.28
N ASP A 651 22.34 -16.97 -18.81
CA ASP A 651 21.49 -16.62 -19.96
C ASP A 651 20.28 -15.76 -19.54
N SER A 652 20.01 -15.64 -18.23
CA SER A 652 18.85 -14.95 -17.66
C SER A 652 18.96 -13.42 -17.66
N ARG A 653 19.97 -12.83 -18.32
CA ARG A 653 20.21 -11.38 -18.36
C ARG A 653 19.03 -10.60 -18.94
N PRO A 654 18.44 -11.00 -20.08
CA PRO A 654 17.29 -10.29 -20.63
C PRO A 654 16.08 -10.31 -19.68
N ALA A 655 15.88 -11.42 -18.96
CA ALA A 655 14.78 -11.56 -18.02
C ALA A 655 14.95 -10.65 -16.78
N ARG A 656 16.17 -10.53 -16.24
CA ARG A 656 16.47 -9.59 -15.13
C ARG A 656 16.26 -8.13 -15.55
N ILE A 657 16.67 -7.76 -16.77
CA ILE A 657 16.39 -6.44 -17.35
C ILE A 657 14.89 -6.21 -17.47
N SER A 658 14.13 -7.20 -17.95
CA SER A 658 12.68 -7.10 -18.06
C SER A 658 12.00 -6.95 -16.69
N ASN A 659 12.47 -7.68 -15.67
CA ASN A 659 11.95 -7.55 -14.31
C ASN A 659 12.18 -6.13 -13.78
N PHE A 660 13.40 -5.61 -13.95
CA PHE A 660 13.73 -4.24 -13.56
C PHE A 660 12.82 -3.21 -14.24
N LYS A 661 12.68 -3.30 -15.57
CA LYS A 661 11.81 -2.39 -16.35
C LYS A 661 10.37 -2.44 -15.87
N LYS A 662 9.84 -3.65 -15.63
CA LYS A 662 8.48 -3.84 -15.10
C LYS A 662 8.30 -3.11 -13.76
N ILE A 663 9.20 -3.34 -12.80
CA ILE A 663 9.13 -2.73 -11.47
C ILE A 663 9.25 -1.20 -11.57
N TRP A 664 10.27 -0.72 -12.29
CA TRP A 664 10.61 0.70 -12.38
C TRP A 664 9.55 1.52 -13.12
N GLN A 665 9.09 1.05 -14.29
CA GLN A 665 8.12 1.78 -15.11
C GLN A 665 6.72 1.80 -14.48
N GLN A 666 6.35 0.77 -13.72
CA GLN A 666 5.08 0.75 -12.99
C GLN A 666 5.13 1.59 -11.71
N GLY A 667 6.30 2.14 -11.35
CA GLY A 667 6.49 2.90 -10.12
C GLY A 667 6.17 2.08 -8.87
N LEU A 668 6.31 0.75 -8.93
CA LEU A 668 5.82 -0.18 -7.90
C LEU A 668 6.42 0.11 -6.52
N PHE A 669 7.63 0.66 -6.49
CA PHE A 669 8.32 1.03 -5.26
C PHE A 669 8.57 2.55 -5.11
N ASN A 670 7.79 3.37 -5.82
CA ASN A 670 7.87 4.83 -5.77
C ASN A 670 6.91 5.45 -4.74
N GLU A 671 5.86 4.72 -4.35
CA GLU A 671 4.85 5.21 -3.41
C GLU A 671 5.46 5.41 -2.03
N ILE A 672 5.56 6.66 -1.62
CA ILE A 672 5.72 7.02 -0.21
C ILE A 672 4.31 6.99 0.35
N ILE A 673 4.04 6.11 1.32
CA ILE A 673 2.80 6.23 2.08
C ILE A 673 2.98 7.51 2.90
N LEU A 674 2.26 8.56 2.53
CA LEU A 674 2.13 9.83 3.27
C LEU A 674 1.48 9.59 4.61
#